data_AF-A0A928BA42-F1
#
_entry.id   AF-A0A928BA42-F1
#
_cell.length_a   1.000
_cell.length_b   1.000
_cell.length_c   1.000
_cell.angle_alpha   90.00
_cell.angle_beta   90.00
_cell.angle_gamma   90.00
#
_symmetry.space_group_name_H-M   'P 1'
#
loop_
_entity.id
_entity.type
_entity.pdbx_description
1 polymer ?
#
loop_
_entity_poly.entity_id
_entity_poly.type
_entity_poly.pdbx_seq_one_letter_code
_entity_poly.pdbx_strand_id
1 'polypeptide(L)'
;MKRKTIFASIFFAAAAFMGITANAQNIEKPTIEGKTSFAVVVDQTTLEKCRAEIDGYKAVVESEGLPTFIVSGNWCCPDCIKAVLKDLYEKNNLEGAFLIGDIPIAMVTRANHLATAFKMDEREYPMGRASIPTDRFYDDFDLKFKPIKDSTDGLKHFYQMDPESAQYIECDIYTGRLKPLAGNGDKYAQISKYLNKAIAAHKEHNHFDQFVSYTGYGSYSECLKAWRAEQQILHEQFPGVFTKYNTAKFIRFSMDPYTKDYLLREMRRPELDFMVIHAHGLPHKQALCEIPNFLSRDFDHTPYIGYEVREGLRSSRKGANERTKAIIEKWGLDSTWYAGLNTPEVLAKDSTEKAQTEILIDDINDVKPNPRFIIMDCCFNGDYRYDDFIAGKYIMADGKTVAAFANSVNVIQDGSTFDLMGLLGQGIRLGNWAKYNNILESHIIGDPTFHYTAPHGHGHAHGEGAHNHSHEINDMMANNDVDFWLAHMNAKNPEVQNVALIKLVENNYKGAPAILLERVKNSDYAIVRYNALKLLEKLNGPEYREALKVASNDGFEFTRRIAVNRMGFCGDVEFIPYLINAFVEDYNALRIKFNIEEALKCFDKNLVVAEIEKYFAGRDRFLTERFKKELLKVVEGNSAARSLEDMKNPEVSVEDKIYRAKALRNRPFHQNIDEMLVLVQDANAAPEFRQYLVESLGWFRRSYKSNEILSVMEKMLAEKQFVTPEMEQELKRACAKLKSEK
;
A
#
# COMPACT_ATOMS: atom_id res chain seq x y z
N MET A 1 58.58 -17.40 -36.19
CA MET A 1 58.06 -18.68 -36.74
C MET A 1 57.60 -19.56 -35.57
N LYS A 2 56.31 -19.96 -35.56
CA LYS A 2 55.62 -21.01 -34.74
C LYS A 2 55.53 -20.78 -33.21
N ARG A 3 54.33 -20.49 -32.64
CA ARG A 3 53.11 -21.33 -32.35
C ARG A 3 53.35 -22.32 -31.20
N LYS A 4 52.75 -22.16 -30.01
CA LYS A 4 51.34 -22.38 -29.55
C LYS A 4 51.02 -23.84 -29.17
N THR A 5 50.80 -24.10 -27.85
CA THR A 5 49.70 -24.90 -27.20
C THR A 5 49.92 -24.84 -25.67
N ILE A 6 49.12 -24.12 -24.85
CA ILE A 6 47.82 -24.46 -24.20
C ILE A 6 47.97 -25.57 -23.15
N PHE A 7 48.07 -25.27 -21.84
CA PHE A 7 47.03 -24.99 -20.82
C PHE A 7 46.37 -26.24 -20.21
N ALA A 8 46.62 -26.47 -18.92
CA ALA A 8 45.67 -27.01 -17.94
C ALA A 8 46.24 -26.85 -16.52
N SER A 9 45.85 -25.80 -15.81
CA SER A 9 46.03 -25.70 -14.35
C SER A 9 44.69 -25.27 -13.75
N ILE A 10 44.01 -26.26 -13.17
CA ILE A 10 42.80 -26.10 -12.36
C ILE A 10 43.24 -25.52 -11.02
N PHE A 11 42.81 -24.28 -10.72
CA PHE A 11 42.85 -23.74 -9.37
C PHE A 11 41.49 -23.98 -8.71
N PHE A 12 41.47 -24.87 -7.72
CA PHE A 12 40.41 -24.97 -6.73
C PHE A 12 40.43 -23.69 -5.88
N ALA A 13 39.36 -22.90 -5.96
CA ALA A 13 39.05 -21.87 -4.97
C ALA A 13 37.70 -22.24 -4.36
N ALA A 14 37.76 -22.71 -3.12
CA ALA A 14 36.60 -23.07 -2.31
C ALA A 14 35.76 -21.83 -2.01
N ALA A 15 34.53 -21.79 -2.53
CA ALA A 15 33.50 -20.90 -2.03
C ALA A 15 32.96 -21.49 -0.73
N ALA A 16 33.18 -20.79 0.38
CA ALA A 16 32.61 -21.10 1.67
C ALA A 16 31.09 -20.90 1.62
N PHE A 17 30.34 -21.96 1.34
CA PHE A 17 28.95 -22.06 1.73
C PHE A 17 28.90 -22.14 3.26
N MET A 18 28.37 -21.11 3.92
CA MET A 18 27.86 -21.29 5.28
C MET A 18 26.74 -22.31 5.22
N GLY A 19 27.01 -23.52 5.72
CA GLY A 19 26.01 -24.53 5.92
C GLY A 19 24.97 -24.02 6.91
N ILE A 20 23.78 -23.71 6.41
CA ILE A 20 22.58 -23.61 7.24
C ILE A 20 22.36 -25.02 7.78
N THR A 21 22.56 -25.22 9.07
CA THR A 21 22.13 -26.44 9.75
C THR A 21 20.61 -26.46 9.70
N ALA A 22 20.05 -27.09 8.66
CA ALA A 22 18.63 -27.34 8.56
C ALA A 22 18.23 -28.29 9.70
N ASN A 23 17.53 -27.78 10.71
CA ASN A 23 16.68 -28.64 11.52
C ASN A 23 15.66 -29.27 10.56
N ALA A 24 15.49 -30.59 10.62
CA ALA A 24 14.66 -31.33 9.67
C ALA A 24 13.22 -30.79 9.66
N GLN A 25 12.83 -30.15 8.56
CA GLN A 25 11.45 -29.78 8.28
C GLN A 25 10.64 -31.03 7.88
N ASN A 26 9.39 -31.09 8.29
CA ASN A 26 8.45 -32.14 7.88
C ASN A 26 7.45 -31.58 6.87
N ILE A 27 7.18 -32.32 5.80
CA ILE A 27 6.25 -31.93 4.74
C ILE A 27 5.23 -33.05 4.55
N GLU A 28 3.99 -32.78 4.94
CA GLU A 28 2.86 -33.68 4.71
C GLU A 28 2.17 -33.31 3.39
N LYS A 29 2.07 -34.27 2.48
CA LYS A 29 1.53 -34.05 1.13
C LYS A 29 0.00 -33.89 1.13
N PRO A 30 -0.56 -33.20 0.11
CA PRO A 30 -2.00 -33.14 -0.11
C PRO A 30 -2.65 -34.53 -0.26
N THR A 31 -3.95 -34.61 0.00
CA THR A 31 -4.74 -35.83 -0.24
C THR A 31 -5.41 -35.86 -1.62
N ILE A 32 -5.42 -34.72 -2.32
CA ILE A 32 -6.01 -34.51 -3.64
C ILE A 32 -5.00 -33.94 -4.63
N GLU A 33 -5.32 -34.00 -5.93
CA GLU A 33 -4.61 -33.30 -7.00
C GLU A 33 -5.40 -32.05 -7.44
N GLY A 34 -4.71 -31.07 -8.03
CA GLY A 34 -5.29 -29.80 -8.47
C GLY A 34 -4.32 -29.02 -9.36
N LYS A 35 -4.80 -27.94 -10.01
CA LYS A 35 -3.99 -27.11 -10.92
C LYS A 35 -2.89 -26.34 -10.18
N THR A 36 -3.24 -25.81 -9.02
CA THR A 36 -2.36 -25.10 -8.08
C THR A 36 -2.37 -25.81 -6.74
N SER A 37 -1.47 -25.43 -5.84
CA SER A 37 -1.41 -25.97 -4.47
C SER A 37 -1.23 -24.89 -3.41
N PHE A 38 -1.44 -25.25 -2.15
CA PHE A 38 -1.37 -24.36 -1.00
C PHE A 38 -0.54 -24.96 0.12
N ALA A 39 0.04 -24.13 1.00
CA ALA A 39 0.84 -24.61 2.12
C ALA A 39 0.41 -23.99 3.46
N VAL A 40 0.13 -24.83 4.44
CA VAL A 40 0.06 -24.41 5.85
C VAL A 40 1.46 -24.53 6.45
N VAL A 41 2.09 -23.40 6.74
CA VAL A 41 3.40 -23.32 7.41
C VAL A 41 3.20 -23.09 8.89
N VAL A 42 3.72 -23.98 9.72
CA VAL A 42 3.44 -23.96 11.16
C VAL A 42 4.68 -24.34 11.98
N ASP A 43 4.87 -23.76 13.16
CA ASP A 43 5.92 -24.22 14.08
C ASP A 43 5.55 -25.58 14.70
N GLN A 44 6.56 -26.38 15.04
CA GLN A 44 6.34 -27.75 15.52
C GLN A 44 5.46 -27.83 16.77
N THR A 45 5.58 -26.87 17.70
CA THR A 45 4.82 -26.89 18.96
C THR A 45 3.34 -26.57 18.69
N THR A 46 3.07 -25.57 17.86
CA THR A 46 1.70 -25.24 17.44
C THR A 46 1.06 -26.40 16.68
N LEU A 47 1.79 -27.10 15.81
CA LEU A 47 1.26 -28.27 15.11
C LEU A 47 0.85 -29.38 16.09
N GLU A 48 1.68 -29.67 17.09
CA GLU A 48 1.39 -30.70 18.10
C GLU A 48 0.18 -30.33 18.97
N LYS A 49 0.03 -29.05 19.32
CA LYS A 49 -1.05 -28.58 20.20
C LYS A 49 -2.38 -28.35 19.48
N CYS A 50 -2.35 -28.05 18.18
CA CYS A 50 -3.53 -27.70 17.37
C CYS A 50 -3.72 -28.65 16.18
N ARG A 51 -3.25 -29.91 16.31
CA ARG A 51 -3.22 -30.88 15.21
C ARG A 51 -4.58 -31.10 14.57
N ALA A 52 -5.61 -31.31 15.40
CA ALA A 52 -6.96 -31.61 14.92
C ALA A 52 -7.55 -30.46 14.10
N GLU A 53 -7.31 -29.22 14.52
CA GLU A 53 -7.81 -28.03 13.82
C GLU A 53 -7.03 -27.72 12.55
N ILE A 54 -5.71 -27.95 12.54
CA ILE A 54 -4.89 -27.82 11.32
C ILE A 54 -5.29 -28.86 10.28
N ASP A 55 -5.46 -30.12 10.70
CA ASP A 55 -5.94 -31.21 9.82
C ASP A 55 -7.35 -30.91 9.30
N GLY A 56 -8.23 -30.37 10.15
CA GLY A 56 -9.58 -29.95 9.77
C GLY A 56 -9.59 -28.78 8.77
N TYR A 57 -8.69 -27.81 8.93
CA TYR A 57 -8.51 -26.70 8.01
C TYR A 57 -7.98 -27.18 6.66
N LYS A 58 -6.94 -28.03 6.65
CA LYS A 58 -6.47 -28.70 5.43
C LYS A 58 -7.62 -29.42 4.72
N ALA A 59 -8.42 -30.19 5.45
CA ALA A 59 -9.50 -30.97 4.87
C ALA A 59 -10.59 -30.09 4.21
N VAL A 60 -10.94 -28.94 4.81
CA VAL A 60 -11.94 -28.05 4.21
C VAL A 60 -11.41 -27.35 2.95
N VAL A 61 -10.15 -26.88 2.97
CA VAL A 61 -9.50 -26.27 1.80
C VAL A 61 -9.32 -27.28 0.67
N GLU A 62 -8.97 -28.53 0.98
CA GLU A 62 -8.90 -29.60 -0.01
C GLU A 62 -10.29 -29.99 -0.55
N SER A 63 -11.35 -29.90 0.25
CA SER A 63 -12.72 -30.13 -0.24
C SER A 63 -13.18 -29.05 -1.23
N GLU A 64 -12.56 -27.88 -1.19
CA GLU A 64 -12.65 -26.78 -2.16
C GLU A 64 -11.56 -26.88 -3.23
N GLY A 65 -11.06 -28.11 -3.49
CA GLY A 65 -10.17 -28.49 -4.59
C GLY A 65 -8.84 -27.73 -4.65
N LEU A 66 -8.33 -27.27 -3.51
CA LEU A 66 -6.99 -26.72 -3.38
C LEU A 66 -6.10 -27.71 -2.60
N PRO A 67 -5.26 -28.51 -3.29
CA PRO A 67 -4.29 -29.42 -2.66
C PRO A 67 -3.44 -28.69 -1.62
N THR A 68 -3.45 -29.17 -0.37
CA THR A 68 -2.84 -28.44 0.76
C THR A 68 -1.74 -29.23 1.46
N PHE A 69 -0.52 -28.69 1.42
CA PHE A 69 0.63 -29.17 2.18
C PHE A 69 0.57 -28.70 3.63
N ILE A 70 1.04 -29.52 4.57
CA ILE A 70 1.40 -29.05 5.91
C ILE A 70 2.92 -29.09 6.02
N VAL A 71 3.51 -27.93 6.27
CA VAL A 71 4.95 -27.72 6.37
C VAL A 71 5.27 -27.31 7.80
N SER A 72 5.93 -28.19 8.55
CA SER A 72 6.27 -27.94 9.95
C SER A 72 7.77 -27.99 10.23
N GLY A 73 8.19 -27.23 11.23
CA GLY A 73 9.59 -27.20 11.63
C GLY A 73 9.83 -26.33 12.85
N ASN A 74 11.06 -26.41 13.34
CA ASN A 74 11.60 -25.46 14.32
C ASN A 74 12.33 -24.36 13.56
N TRP A 75 11.59 -23.31 13.22
CA TRP A 75 12.05 -22.23 12.34
C TRP A 75 13.11 -21.37 13.03
N CYS A 76 14.33 -21.34 12.49
CA CYS A 76 15.42 -20.53 13.04
C CYS A 76 15.55 -19.15 12.37
N CYS A 77 15.06 -19.00 11.14
CA CYS A 77 15.04 -17.72 10.43
C CYS A 77 14.02 -17.73 9.27
N PRO A 78 13.64 -16.54 8.75
CA PRO A 78 12.82 -16.42 7.55
C PRO A 78 13.34 -17.17 6.32
N ASP A 79 14.66 -17.22 6.11
CA ASP A 79 15.26 -17.85 4.92
C ASP A 79 14.90 -19.34 4.80
N CYS A 80 14.81 -20.06 5.92
CA CYS A 80 14.44 -21.47 5.93
C CYS A 80 13.03 -21.69 5.37
N ILE A 81 12.07 -20.84 5.73
CA ILE A 81 10.70 -20.92 5.23
C ILE A 81 10.64 -20.51 3.76
N LYS A 82 11.30 -19.40 3.39
CA LYS A 82 11.34 -18.92 2.00
C LYS A 82 11.87 -20.00 1.05
N ALA A 83 12.91 -20.73 1.46
CA ALA A 83 13.48 -21.81 0.66
C ALA A 83 12.47 -22.94 0.39
N VAL A 84 11.67 -23.35 1.40
CA VAL A 84 10.65 -24.39 1.23
C VAL A 84 9.50 -23.93 0.35
N LEU A 85 9.02 -22.70 0.56
CA LEU A 85 7.94 -22.13 -0.23
C LEU A 85 8.35 -22.01 -1.71
N LYS A 86 9.59 -21.60 -1.97
CA LYS A 86 10.14 -21.55 -3.32
C LYS A 86 10.23 -22.94 -3.97
N ASP A 87 10.65 -23.96 -3.23
CA ASP A 87 10.72 -25.34 -3.73
C ASP A 87 9.33 -25.87 -4.13
N LEU A 88 8.32 -25.61 -3.28
CA LEU A 88 6.92 -25.98 -3.55
C LEU A 88 6.33 -25.17 -4.72
N TYR A 89 6.69 -23.89 -4.87
CA TYR A 89 6.29 -23.09 -6.02
C TYR A 89 6.80 -23.70 -7.33
N GLU A 90 8.10 -24.02 -7.40
CA GLU A 90 8.74 -24.55 -8.60
C GLU A 90 8.30 -25.98 -8.96
N LYS A 91 8.01 -26.83 -7.95
CA LYS A 91 7.74 -28.26 -8.16
C LYS A 91 6.27 -28.64 -8.07
N ASN A 92 5.45 -27.82 -7.42
CA ASN A 92 4.08 -28.17 -7.04
C ASN A 92 3.05 -27.07 -7.35
N ASN A 93 3.41 -26.05 -8.15
CA ASN A 93 2.51 -24.94 -8.53
C ASN A 93 1.87 -24.27 -7.30
N LEU A 94 2.65 -24.03 -6.25
CA LEU A 94 2.17 -23.35 -5.05
C LEU A 94 1.61 -21.97 -5.42
N GLU A 95 0.37 -21.67 -5.05
CA GLU A 95 -0.23 -20.35 -5.26
C GLU A 95 -0.21 -19.47 -4.00
N GLY A 96 -0.07 -20.08 -2.82
CA GLY A 96 -0.08 -19.34 -1.56
C GLY A 96 0.27 -20.16 -0.32
N ALA A 97 0.39 -19.47 0.82
CA ALA A 97 0.65 -20.09 2.12
C ALA A 97 -0.08 -19.41 3.30
N PHE A 98 -0.37 -20.19 4.35
CA PHE A 98 -0.83 -19.70 5.66
C PHE A 98 0.27 -19.87 6.71
N LEU A 99 0.75 -18.77 7.28
CA LEU A 99 1.78 -18.74 8.32
C LEU A 99 1.12 -18.76 9.71
N ILE A 100 1.21 -19.89 10.42
CA ILE A 100 0.50 -20.11 11.70
C ILE A 100 1.48 -20.31 12.86
N GLY A 101 1.28 -19.54 13.94
CA GLY A 101 2.04 -19.69 15.19
C GLY A 101 3.28 -18.80 15.27
N ASP A 102 4.37 -19.33 15.83
CA ASP A 102 5.64 -18.60 16.03
C ASP A 102 6.48 -18.61 14.74
N ILE A 103 5.94 -17.97 13.71
CA ILE A 103 6.63 -17.82 12.43
C ILE A 103 7.51 -16.57 12.44
N PRO A 104 8.82 -16.70 12.12
CA PRO A 104 9.74 -15.57 12.04
C PRO A 104 9.21 -14.38 11.21
N ILE A 105 9.62 -13.17 11.60
CA ILE A 105 9.20 -11.89 11.03
C ILE A 105 10.41 -11.24 10.37
N ALA A 106 10.35 -11.04 9.05
CA ALA A 106 11.37 -10.31 8.33
C ALA A 106 11.19 -8.79 8.53
N MET A 107 12.21 -8.16 9.11
CA MET A 107 12.30 -6.73 9.34
C MET A 107 13.24 -6.13 8.28
N VAL A 108 12.68 -5.47 7.28
CA VAL A 108 13.42 -5.04 6.09
C VAL A 108 13.78 -3.56 6.14
N THR A 109 15.05 -3.27 5.89
CA THR A 109 15.61 -1.93 5.65
C THR A 109 15.98 -1.76 4.18
N ARG A 110 16.26 -0.53 3.76
CA ARG A 110 16.63 -0.12 2.40
C ARG A 110 15.54 -0.35 1.34
N ALA A 111 14.31 -0.58 1.78
CA ALA A 111 13.15 -0.85 0.93
C ALA A 111 12.08 0.26 0.97
N ASN A 112 12.35 1.40 1.62
CA ASN A 112 11.38 2.51 1.78
C ASN A 112 10.80 3.05 0.47
N HIS A 113 11.47 2.84 -0.67
CA HIS A 113 10.96 3.24 -1.98
C HIS A 113 9.80 2.34 -2.48
N LEU A 114 9.71 1.11 -1.98
CA LEU A 114 8.60 0.18 -2.24
C LEU A 114 7.41 0.40 -1.29
N ALA A 115 7.65 1.04 -0.14
CA ALA A 115 6.58 1.45 0.76
C ALA A 115 5.84 2.66 0.22
N THR A 116 4.56 2.80 0.55
CA THR A 116 3.76 3.91 0.02
C THR A 116 4.05 5.23 0.75
N ALA A 117 4.02 5.24 2.08
CA ALA A 117 4.23 6.44 2.90
C ALA A 117 5.41 6.35 3.88
N PHE A 118 5.87 5.15 4.22
CA PHE A 118 6.94 4.97 5.20
C PHE A 118 8.32 5.33 4.62
N LYS A 119 8.91 6.45 5.09
CA LYS A 119 10.22 6.97 4.64
C LYS A 119 11.17 7.28 5.82
N MET A 120 11.11 6.52 6.90
CA MET A 120 11.94 6.76 8.10
C MET A 120 13.43 6.60 7.78
N ASP A 121 14.28 7.48 8.32
CA ASP A 121 15.72 7.42 8.06
C ASP A 121 16.41 6.34 8.89
N GLU A 122 16.88 5.30 8.20
CA GLU A 122 17.57 4.16 8.80
C GLU A 122 18.95 4.51 9.36
N ARG A 123 19.51 5.67 9.03
CA ARG A 123 20.78 6.18 9.60
C ARG A 123 20.56 6.92 10.92
N GLU A 124 19.37 7.47 11.15
CA GLU A 124 19.05 8.30 12.32
C GLU A 124 18.28 7.52 13.41
N TYR A 125 17.45 6.55 13.01
CA TYR A 125 16.53 5.84 13.92
C TYR A 125 16.93 4.38 14.16
N PRO A 126 16.65 3.82 15.36
CA PRO A 126 16.92 2.41 15.66
C PRO A 126 16.26 1.46 14.68
N MET A 127 16.94 0.36 14.33
CA MET A 127 16.47 -0.62 13.33
C MET A 127 15.07 -1.15 13.61
N GLY A 128 14.71 -1.42 14.87
CA GLY A 128 13.36 -1.88 15.23
C GLY A 128 12.24 -0.94 14.80
N ARG A 129 12.52 0.38 14.73
CA ARG A 129 11.59 1.41 14.27
C ARG A 129 11.72 1.72 12.79
N ALA A 130 12.94 1.72 12.26
CA ALA A 130 13.23 2.09 10.87
C ALA A 130 13.01 0.95 9.86
N SER A 131 12.81 -0.29 10.32
CA SER A 131 12.54 -1.44 9.46
C SER A 131 11.04 -1.66 9.24
N ILE A 132 10.71 -2.17 8.06
CA ILE A 132 9.35 -2.54 7.65
C ILE A 132 9.16 -4.06 7.89
N PRO A 133 8.22 -4.48 8.76
CA PRO A 133 7.83 -5.88 8.88
C PRO A 133 7.09 -6.29 7.62
N THR A 134 7.53 -7.34 6.93
CA THR A 134 6.90 -7.74 5.69
C THR A 134 6.90 -9.23 5.38
N ASP A 135 5.74 -9.76 4.99
CA ASP A 135 5.60 -11.10 4.44
C ASP A 135 5.90 -11.15 2.93
N ARG A 136 6.16 -10.00 2.28
CA ARG A 136 6.79 -9.96 0.95
C ARG A 136 8.13 -10.68 0.90
N PHE A 137 8.77 -10.84 2.06
CA PHE A 137 9.93 -11.71 2.18
C PHE A 137 9.63 -13.14 1.74
N TYR A 138 8.47 -13.68 2.10
CA TYR A 138 8.07 -15.07 1.87
C TYR A 138 7.39 -15.31 0.54
N ASP A 139 6.73 -14.29 -0.02
CA ASP A 139 5.82 -14.49 -1.16
C ASP A 139 6.22 -13.78 -2.46
N ASP A 140 7.25 -12.94 -2.42
CA ASP A 140 7.91 -12.37 -3.59
C ASP A 140 9.34 -12.93 -3.66
N PHE A 141 9.56 -13.86 -4.60
CA PHE A 141 10.84 -14.56 -4.76
C PHE A 141 11.86 -13.74 -5.56
N ASP A 142 11.40 -12.71 -6.28
CA ASP A 142 12.25 -11.76 -7.01
C ASP A 142 12.92 -10.74 -6.08
N LEU A 143 12.32 -10.48 -4.92
CA LEU A 143 12.93 -9.67 -3.88
C LEU A 143 14.10 -10.40 -3.18
N LYS A 144 15.26 -9.74 -3.18
CA LYS A 144 16.51 -10.22 -2.61
C LYS A 144 16.87 -9.44 -1.35
N PHE A 145 17.16 -10.18 -0.29
CA PHE A 145 17.49 -9.64 1.01
C PHE A 145 18.81 -10.21 1.52
N LYS A 146 19.57 -9.39 2.24
CA LYS A 146 20.79 -9.79 2.93
C LYS A 146 20.57 -9.67 4.43
N PRO A 147 20.83 -10.73 5.23
CA PRO A 147 20.69 -10.66 6.67
C PRO A 147 21.66 -9.64 7.27
N ILE A 148 21.21 -8.90 8.27
CA ILE A 148 22.05 -8.01 9.07
C ILE A 148 22.56 -8.83 10.26
N LYS A 149 23.88 -9.00 10.33
CA LYS A 149 24.54 -9.92 11.29
C LYS A 149 24.21 -9.57 12.74
N ASP A 150 23.97 -10.60 13.55
CA ASP A 150 23.72 -10.51 15.01
C ASP A 150 22.52 -9.61 15.39
N SER A 151 21.60 -9.39 14.44
CA SER A 151 20.42 -8.55 14.62
C SER A 151 19.15 -9.40 14.60
N THR A 152 18.78 -9.91 15.78
CA THR A 152 17.51 -10.61 16.03
C THR A 152 16.95 -10.20 17.38
N ASP A 153 15.62 -10.06 17.47
CA ASP A 153 14.90 -9.74 18.71
C ASP A 153 13.60 -10.56 18.76
N GLY A 154 13.64 -11.68 19.49
CA GLY A 154 12.56 -12.67 19.49
C GLY A 154 12.34 -13.24 18.08
N LEU A 155 11.10 -13.14 17.57
CA LEU A 155 10.76 -13.56 16.20
C LEU A 155 11.21 -12.57 15.12
N LYS A 156 11.76 -11.39 15.48
CA LYS A 156 12.13 -10.36 14.51
C LYS A 156 13.55 -10.59 14.01
N HIS A 157 13.71 -10.80 12.70
CA HIS A 157 14.99 -10.97 12.03
C HIS A 157 15.22 -9.83 11.06
N PHE A 158 16.40 -9.20 11.12
CA PHE A 158 16.66 -7.98 10.36
C PHE A 158 17.43 -8.22 9.07
N TYR A 159 16.96 -7.57 8.01
CA TYR A 159 17.49 -7.68 6.66
C TYR A 159 17.66 -6.29 6.04
N GLN A 160 18.59 -6.20 5.09
CA GLN A 160 18.67 -5.09 4.15
C GLN A 160 18.31 -5.58 2.76
N MET A 161 17.53 -4.80 2.02
CA MET A 161 17.26 -5.06 0.62
C MET A 161 18.54 -4.93 -0.22
N ASP A 162 18.78 -5.93 -1.05
CA ASP A 162 19.93 -5.98 -1.94
C ASP A 162 19.80 -4.92 -3.05
N PRO A 163 20.87 -4.20 -3.44
CA PRO A 163 20.81 -3.28 -4.58
C PRO A 163 20.37 -3.90 -5.90
N GLU A 164 20.60 -5.19 -6.10
CA GLU A 164 20.25 -5.96 -7.31
C GLU A 164 18.92 -6.73 -7.15
N SER A 165 18.18 -6.45 -6.08
CA SER A 165 16.80 -6.91 -5.92
C SER A 165 15.90 -6.27 -6.99
N ALA A 166 14.77 -6.92 -7.30
CA ALA A 166 13.69 -6.24 -8.01
C ALA A 166 13.29 -4.94 -7.28
N GLN A 167 12.97 -3.88 -8.04
CA GLN A 167 12.64 -2.55 -7.51
C GLN A 167 11.13 -2.26 -7.60
N TYR A 168 10.32 -3.32 -7.63
CA TYR A 168 8.86 -3.33 -7.61
C TYR A 168 8.39 -4.55 -6.81
N ILE A 169 7.12 -4.57 -6.42
CA ILE A 169 6.48 -5.72 -5.78
C ILE A 169 5.67 -6.45 -6.86
N GLU A 170 5.91 -7.75 -7.00
CA GLU A 170 5.16 -8.65 -7.87
C GLU A 170 5.21 -10.05 -7.25
N CYS A 171 4.29 -10.30 -6.33
CA CYS A 171 4.28 -11.55 -5.57
C CYS A 171 4.05 -12.77 -6.46
N ASP A 172 4.88 -13.79 -6.33
CA ASP A 172 4.73 -15.10 -6.98
C ASP A 172 3.55 -15.88 -6.37
N ILE A 173 3.48 -15.87 -5.04
CA ILE A 173 2.44 -16.52 -4.24
C ILE A 173 1.77 -15.48 -3.34
N TYR A 174 0.69 -15.84 -2.64
CA TYR A 174 0.14 -15.01 -1.58
C TYR A 174 0.42 -15.58 -0.19
N THR A 175 0.43 -14.73 0.84
CA THR A 175 0.53 -15.18 2.24
C THR A 175 -0.57 -14.60 3.12
N GLY A 176 -1.03 -15.41 4.07
CA GLY A 176 -1.79 -14.96 5.23
C GLY A 176 -1.03 -15.31 6.52
N ARG A 177 -1.27 -14.55 7.60
CA ARG A 177 -0.56 -14.73 8.88
C ARG A 177 -1.53 -14.82 10.06
N LEU A 178 -1.41 -15.89 10.83
CA LEU A 178 -2.10 -16.10 12.10
C LEU A 178 -1.09 -16.10 13.25
N LYS A 179 -0.94 -14.94 13.88
CA LYS A 179 -0.12 -14.77 15.08
C LYS A 179 -1.03 -14.69 16.32
N PRO A 180 -0.81 -15.50 17.37
CA PRO A 180 -1.52 -15.39 18.64
C PRO A 180 -1.20 -14.06 19.33
N LEU A 181 -2.16 -13.56 20.12
CA LEU A 181 -2.04 -12.27 20.81
C LEU A 181 -1.76 -12.49 22.30
N ALA A 182 -0.82 -11.73 22.88
CA ALA A 182 -0.45 -11.94 24.28
C ALA A 182 -1.60 -11.58 25.24
N GLY A 183 -2.39 -10.55 24.93
CA GLY A 183 -3.52 -10.11 25.74
C GLY A 183 -4.76 -11.03 25.69
N ASN A 184 -4.73 -12.11 24.90
CA ASN A 184 -5.89 -12.99 24.66
C ASN A 184 -5.80 -14.36 25.37
N GLY A 185 -4.89 -14.53 26.32
CA GLY A 185 -4.75 -15.77 27.10
C GLY A 185 -3.94 -16.85 26.38
N ASP A 186 -4.32 -18.13 26.54
CA ASP A 186 -3.53 -19.25 26.00
C ASP A 186 -3.41 -19.21 24.47
N LYS A 187 -2.16 -19.23 23.98
CA LYS A 187 -1.82 -19.13 22.56
C LYS A 187 -2.49 -20.22 21.71
N TYR A 188 -2.49 -21.47 22.18
CA TYR A 188 -2.95 -22.60 21.38
C TYR A 188 -4.48 -22.69 21.36
N ALA A 189 -5.13 -22.32 22.47
CA ALA A 189 -6.58 -22.15 22.52
C ALA A 189 -7.07 -21.06 21.56
N GLN A 190 -6.33 -19.94 21.44
CA GLN A 190 -6.64 -18.90 20.46
C GLN A 190 -6.57 -19.44 19.02
N ILE A 191 -5.48 -20.13 18.66
CA ILE A 191 -5.28 -20.70 17.32
C ILE A 191 -6.35 -21.75 17.01
N SER A 192 -6.59 -22.70 17.92
CA SER A 192 -7.64 -23.73 17.76
C SER A 192 -9.02 -23.10 17.56
N LYS A 193 -9.39 -22.13 18.39
CA LYS A 193 -10.68 -21.42 18.28
C LYS A 193 -10.80 -20.69 16.94
N TYR A 194 -9.74 -20.00 16.52
CA TYR A 194 -9.71 -19.30 15.25
C TYR A 194 -9.85 -20.26 14.06
N LEU A 195 -9.09 -21.36 14.03
CA LEU A 195 -9.15 -22.32 12.92
C LEU A 195 -10.52 -22.99 12.82
N ASN A 196 -11.15 -23.32 13.95
CA ASN A 196 -12.53 -23.81 13.96
C ASN A 196 -13.52 -22.78 13.38
N LYS A 197 -13.31 -21.48 13.66
CA LYS A 197 -14.09 -20.40 13.06
C LYS A 197 -13.85 -20.30 11.55
N ALA A 198 -12.61 -20.36 11.09
CA ALA A 198 -12.29 -20.35 9.66
C ALA A 198 -12.93 -21.54 8.93
N ILE A 199 -12.81 -22.76 9.47
CA ILE A 199 -13.46 -23.96 8.94
C ILE A 199 -14.98 -23.79 8.86
N ALA A 200 -15.60 -23.19 9.87
CA ALA A 200 -17.03 -22.91 9.84
C ALA A 200 -17.40 -21.93 8.73
N ALA A 201 -16.60 -20.87 8.51
CA ALA A 201 -16.83 -19.89 7.46
C ALA A 201 -16.75 -20.50 6.04
N HIS A 202 -15.80 -21.41 5.80
CA HIS A 202 -15.70 -22.15 4.53
C HIS A 202 -16.92 -23.03 4.24
N LYS A 203 -17.56 -23.58 5.29
CA LYS A 203 -18.77 -24.39 5.15
C LYS A 203 -20.04 -23.55 4.94
N GLU A 204 -19.99 -22.24 5.14
CA GLU A 204 -21.13 -21.35 4.89
C GLU A 204 -21.26 -21.05 3.39
N HIS A 205 -22.48 -21.17 2.85
CA HIS A 205 -22.81 -20.64 1.53
C HIS A 205 -23.02 -19.12 1.62
N ASN A 206 -21.91 -18.37 1.72
CA ASN A 206 -21.92 -16.91 1.90
C ASN A 206 -21.67 -16.17 0.58
N HIS A 207 -22.70 -15.60 -0.03
CA HIS A 207 -22.55 -14.72 -1.19
C HIS A 207 -22.10 -13.32 -0.75
N PHE A 208 -21.36 -12.61 -1.60
CA PHE A 208 -21.03 -11.20 -1.35
C PHE A 208 -22.24 -10.32 -1.69
N ASP A 209 -23.01 -9.90 -0.68
CA ASP A 209 -24.19 -9.06 -0.89
C ASP A 209 -24.37 -7.90 0.11
N GLN A 210 -23.60 -7.85 1.21
CA GLN A 210 -23.59 -6.75 2.18
C GLN A 210 -22.23 -6.08 2.31
N PHE A 211 -22.20 -4.76 2.17
CA PHE A 211 -21.00 -3.94 2.24
C PHE A 211 -21.17 -2.67 3.08
N VAL A 212 -20.15 -2.34 3.87
CA VAL A 212 -20.02 -1.06 4.56
C VAL A 212 -18.64 -0.44 4.26
N SER A 213 -18.63 0.78 3.74
CA SER A 213 -17.44 1.63 3.66
C SER A 213 -17.47 2.69 4.74
N TYR A 214 -16.37 2.85 5.47
CA TYR A 214 -16.15 3.97 6.37
C TYR A 214 -14.95 4.80 5.93
N THR A 215 -15.14 6.11 5.82
CA THR A 215 -14.06 7.07 5.59
C THR A 215 -13.92 8.05 6.76
N GLY A 216 -12.82 7.91 7.50
CA GLY A 216 -12.42 8.72 8.63
C GLY A 216 -11.81 10.07 8.25
N TYR A 217 -11.71 10.95 9.24
CA TYR A 217 -11.11 12.28 9.08
C TYR A 217 -9.66 12.20 8.60
N GLY A 218 -9.21 13.22 7.85
CA GLY A 218 -7.83 13.32 7.38
C GLY A 218 -7.49 12.44 6.17
N SER A 219 -8.50 11.79 5.59
CA SER A 219 -8.38 10.98 4.36
C SER A 219 -8.92 11.72 3.12
N TYR A 220 -9.13 11.01 2.01
CA TYR A 220 -9.80 11.58 0.82
C TYR A 220 -11.25 12.01 1.08
N SER A 221 -11.85 11.62 2.22
CA SER A 221 -13.21 11.99 2.66
C SER A 221 -13.49 13.49 2.75
N GLU A 222 -12.43 14.30 2.91
CA GLU A 222 -12.51 15.78 2.89
C GLU A 222 -12.92 16.31 1.51
N CYS A 223 -12.76 15.51 0.45
CA CYS A 223 -13.22 15.82 -0.89
C CYS A 223 -14.47 15.01 -1.21
N LEU A 224 -15.64 15.67 -1.17
CA LEU A 224 -16.93 15.05 -1.51
C LEU A 224 -16.93 14.40 -2.90
N LYS A 225 -16.17 14.94 -3.86
CA LYS A 225 -16.01 14.35 -5.19
C LYS A 225 -15.24 13.03 -5.16
N ALA A 226 -14.15 12.95 -4.38
CA ALA A 226 -13.39 11.72 -4.20
C ALA A 226 -14.22 10.66 -3.46
N TRP A 227 -14.90 11.07 -2.37
CA TRP A 227 -15.80 10.19 -1.63
C TRP A 227 -16.95 9.63 -2.50
N ARG A 228 -17.60 10.48 -3.32
CA ARG A 228 -18.64 10.04 -4.27
C ARG A 228 -18.09 9.11 -5.34
N ALA A 229 -16.83 9.30 -5.76
CA ALA A 229 -16.22 8.51 -6.83
C ALA A 229 -16.00 7.03 -6.42
N GLU A 230 -15.82 6.76 -5.12
CA GLU A 230 -15.78 5.39 -4.60
C GLU A 230 -17.04 4.58 -4.96
N GLN A 231 -18.22 5.19 -4.80
CA GLN A 231 -19.49 4.55 -5.14
C GLN A 231 -19.58 4.21 -6.63
N GLN A 232 -18.97 5.03 -7.50
CA GLN A 232 -18.98 4.80 -8.95
C GLN A 232 -18.30 3.48 -9.31
N ILE A 233 -17.10 3.21 -8.78
CA ILE A 233 -16.39 1.96 -9.08
C ILE A 233 -17.05 0.75 -8.42
N LEU A 234 -17.55 0.91 -7.20
CA LEU A 234 -18.24 -0.18 -6.51
C LEU A 234 -19.54 -0.59 -7.22
N HIS A 235 -20.24 0.35 -7.85
CA HIS A 235 -21.38 0.04 -8.72
C HIS A 235 -20.97 -0.81 -9.94
N GLU A 236 -19.79 -0.55 -10.52
CA GLU A 236 -19.25 -1.35 -11.64
C GLU A 236 -18.83 -2.76 -11.18
N GLN A 237 -18.22 -2.85 -9.99
CA GLN A 237 -17.65 -4.09 -9.44
C GLN A 237 -18.70 -5.00 -8.80
N PHE A 238 -19.72 -4.42 -8.16
CA PHE A 238 -20.74 -5.12 -7.40
C PHE A 238 -22.16 -4.67 -7.75
N PRO A 239 -22.58 -4.68 -9.02
CA PRO A 239 -23.87 -4.11 -9.43
C PRO A 239 -25.05 -4.74 -8.66
N GLY A 240 -24.97 -6.03 -8.33
CA GLY A 240 -26.00 -6.74 -7.55
C GLY A 240 -26.19 -6.21 -6.13
N VAL A 241 -25.13 -5.76 -5.46
CA VAL A 241 -25.19 -5.22 -4.09
C VAL A 241 -26.07 -3.96 -4.07
N PHE A 242 -26.01 -3.12 -5.10
CA PHE A 242 -26.74 -1.85 -5.13
C PHE A 242 -28.22 -1.98 -5.55
N THR A 243 -28.73 -3.19 -5.78
CA THR A 243 -30.12 -3.41 -6.22
C THR A 243 -31.14 -3.43 -5.07
N LYS A 244 -30.68 -3.54 -3.82
CA LYS A 244 -31.52 -3.70 -2.63
C LYS A 244 -31.28 -2.57 -1.63
N TYR A 245 -32.27 -2.33 -0.78
CA TYR A 245 -32.12 -1.39 0.33
C TYR A 245 -31.19 -1.98 1.41
N ASN A 246 -30.36 -1.13 2.03
CA ASN A 246 -29.53 -1.46 3.20
C ASN A 246 -28.37 -2.46 2.97
N THR A 247 -28.03 -2.73 1.71
CA THR A 247 -26.97 -3.66 1.31
C THR A 247 -25.61 -3.01 1.05
N ALA A 248 -25.58 -1.74 0.65
CA ALA A 248 -24.36 -0.93 0.61
C ALA A 248 -24.55 0.31 1.49
N LYS A 249 -23.63 0.53 2.43
CA LYS A 249 -23.59 1.74 3.26
C LYS A 249 -22.25 2.47 3.12
N PHE A 250 -22.33 3.79 3.06
CA PHE A 250 -21.18 4.68 2.98
C PHE A 250 -21.25 5.65 4.14
N ILE A 251 -20.37 5.47 5.11
CA ILE A 251 -20.32 6.24 6.34
C ILE A 251 -19.09 7.14 6.28
N ARG A 252 -19.26 8.41 6.63
CA ARG A 252 -18.18 9.39 6.67
C ARG A 252 -18.09 10.02 8.05
N PHE A 253 -16.87 10.35 8.48
CA PHE A 253 -16.59 10.97 9.78
C PHE A 253 -17.51 12.16 10.15
N SER A 254 -18.01 12.91 9.16
CA SER A 254 -18.87 14.08 9.36
C SER A 254 -20.37 13.76 9.39
N MET A 255 -20.78 12.50 9.29
CA MET A 255 -22.21 12.15 9.36
C MET A 255 -22.74 12.09 10.79
N ASP A 256 -21.87 11.95 11.78
CA ASP A 256 -22.20 11.89 13.20
C ASP A 256 -21.10 12.60 14.02
N PRO A 257 -21.41 13.29 15.13
CA PRO A 257 -20.39 13.79 16.05
C PRO A 257 -19.38 12.74 16.51
N TYR A 258 -19.85 11.51 16.76
CA TYR A 258 -19.02 10.37 17.17
C TYR A 258 -19.45 9.10 16.41
N THR A 259 -18.70 8.74 15.37
CA THR A 259 -19.04 7.59 14.50
C THR A 259 -18.75 6.22 15.13
N LYS A 260 -18.00 6.17 16.24
CA LYS A 260 -17.57 4.93 16.89
C LYS A 260 -18.72 3.95 17.11
N ASP A 261 -19.74 4.35 17.87
CA ASP A 261 -20.86 3.47 18.22
C ASP A 261 -21.64 3.01 16.99
N TYR A 262 -21.73 3.86 15.96
CA TYR A 262 -22.36 3.49 14.70
C TYR A 262 -21.57 2.39 13.99
N LEU A 263 -20.25 2.54 13.86
CA LEU A 263 -19.39 1.52 13.24
C LEU A 263 -19.40 0.21 14.02
N LEU A 264 -19.34 0.27 15.35
CA LEU A 264 -19.40 -0.94 16.19
C LEU A 264 -20.75 -1.67 16.05
N ARG A 265 -21.86 -0.93 15.83
CA ARG A 265 -23.16 -1.53 15.52
C ARG A 265 -23.19 -2.17 14.14
N GLU A 266 -22.61 -1.53 13.12
CA GLU A 266 -22.52 -2.12 11.78
C GLU A 266 -21.68 -3.41 11.80
N MET A 267 -20.55 -3.43 12.52
CA MET A 267 -19.71 -4.62 12.67
C MET A 267 -20.43 -5.79 13.34
N ARG A 268 -21.46 -5.54 14.16
CA ARG A 268 -22.26 -6.58 14.83
C ARG A 268 -23.30 -7.22 13.92
N ARG A 269 -23.58 -6.66 12.74
CA ARG A 269 -24.61 -7.18 11.83
C ARG A 269 -24.23 -8.57 11.34
N PRO A 270 -25.01 -9.62 11.65
CA PRO A 270 -24.66 -11.00 11.29
C PRO A 270 -24.60 -11.24 9.77
N GLU A 271 -25.35 -10.44 9.01
CA GLU A 271 -25.38 -10.50 7.54
C GLU A 271 -24.24 -9.74 6.87
N LEU A 272 -23.48 -8.89 7.59
CA LEU A 272 -22.44 -8.09 6.96
C LEU A 272 -21.31 -8.99 6.44
N ASP A 273 -20.98 -8.86 5.15
CA ASP A 273 -19.94 -9.65 4.50
C ASP A 273 -18.59 -8.95 4.58
N PHE A 274 -18.59 -7.67 4.21
CA PHE A 274 -17.37 -6.94 3.94
C PHE A 274 -17.42 -5.53 4.52
N MET A 275 -16.30 -5.11 5.12
CA MET A 275 -16.14 -3.75 5.62
C MET A 275 -14.79 -3.16 5.22
N VAL A 276 -14.79 -1.88 4.82
CA VAL A 276 -13.57 -1.11 4.60
C VAL A 276 -13.53 0.05 5.58
N ILE A 277 -12.37 0.26 6.19
CA ILE A 277 -12.09 1.36 7.10
C ILE A 277 -10.91 2.15 6.55
N HIS A 278 -11.17 3.35 6.05
CA HIS A 278 -10.14 4.32 5.70
C HIS A 278 -9.97 5.27 6.88
N ALA A 279 -8.86 5.17 7.62
CA ALA A 279 -8.65 5.99 8.81
C ALA A 279 -7.16 6.13 9.13
N HIS A 280 -6.83 7.01 10.08
CA HIS A 280 -5.51 6.93 10.70
C HIS A 280 -5.49 5.75 11.68
N GLY A 281 -4.32 5.15 11.87
CA GLY A 281 -4.17 4.00 12.76
C GLY A 281 -2.87 4.05 13.54
N LEU A 282 -2.89 3.37 14.67
CA LEU A 282 -1.75 2.91 15.43
C LEU A 282 -1.94 1.42 15.75
N PRO A 283 -0.93 0.71 16.27
CA PRO A 283 -1.09 -0.71 16.60
C PRO A 283 -2.28 -1.02 17.51
N HIS A 284 -2.66 -0.11 18.40
CA HIS A 284 -3.70 -0.28 19.42
C HIS A 284 -4.97 0.55 19.20
N LYS A 285 -5.09 1.29 18.08
CA LYS A 285 -6.28 2.11 17.81
C LYS A 285 -6.51 2.48 16.34
N GLN A 286 -7.76 2.83 16.03
CA GLN A 286 -8.19 3.41 14.76
C GLN A 286 -8.81 4.78 15.04
N ALA A 287 -8.26 5.85 14.47
CA ALA A 287 -8.73 7.22 14.68
C ALA A 287 -9.82 7.56 13.65
N LEU A 288 -11.06 7.69 14.12
CA LEU A 288 -12.23 7.79 13.27
C LEU A 288 -12.54 9.25 12.90
N CYS A 289 -12.54 10.15 13.89
CA CYS A 289 -12.89 11.56 13.74
C CYS A 289 -11.85 12.42 14.48
N GLU A 290 -11.53 13.62 13.98
CA GLU A 290 -10.73 14.58 14.75
C GLU A 290 -11.62 15.58 15.49
N ILE A 291 -12.71 16.05 14.85
CA ILE A 291 -13.63 17.05 15.41
C ILE A 291 -15.09 16.54 15.36
N PRO A 292 -15.88 16.66 16.45
CA PRO A 292 -17.34 16.57 16.37
C PRO A 292 -17.89 17.58 15.35
N ASN A 293 -18.66 17.12 14.37
CA ASN A 293 -19.03 17.90 13.17
C ASN A 293 -19.61 19.31 13.49
N PHE A 294 -18.87 20.36 13.09
CA PHE A 294 -19.24 21.78 13.20
C PHE A 294 -20.51 22.19 12.43
N LEU A 295 -21.01 21.31 11.56
CA LEU A 295 -22.19 21.60 10.74
C LEU A 295 -23.50 21.30 11.49
N SER A 296 -23.43 20.61 12.64
CA SER A 296 -24.59 20.50 13.52
C SER A 296 -24.73 21.81 14.31
N ARG A 297 -25.68 22.65 13.93
CA ARG A 297 -26.04 23.87 14.69
C ARG A 297 -26.40 23.59 16.15
N ASP A 298 -26.76 22.34 16.46
CA ASP A 298 -27.25 21.93 17.77
C ASP A 298 -26.16 21.25 18.63
N PHE A 299 -24.93 21.12 18.13
CA PHE A 299 -23.82 20.55 18.90
C PHE A 299 -23.10 21.63 19.71
N ASP A 300 -23.00 21.45 21.03
CA ASP A 300 -22.19 22.32 21.88
C ASP A 300 -20.70 21.98 21.73
N HIS A 301 -19.96 22.86 21.06
CA HIS A 301 -18.52 22.70 20.81
C HIS A 301 -17.64 23.12 21.99
N THR A 302 -18.22 23.72 23.03
CA THR A 302 -17.47 24.25 24.18
C THR A 302 -16.58 23.18 24.86
N PRO A 303 -17.07 21.96 25.15
CA PRO A 303 -16.24 20.92 25.79
C PRO A 303 -15.01 20.55 24.97
N TYR A 304 -15.19 20.38 23.66
CA TYR A 304 -14.14 19.99 22.72
C TYR A 304 -13.09 21.08 22.50
N ILE A 305 -13.51 22.35 22.36
CA ILE A 305 -12.56 23.47 22.30
C ILE A 305 -11.74 23.52 23.59
N GLY A 306 -12.38 23.32 24.75
CA GLY A 306 -11.68 23.19 26.02
C GLY A 306 -10.67 22.03 26.00
N TYR A 307 -11.05 20.86 25.50
CA TYR A 307 -10.18 19.69 25.35
C TYR A 307 -8.93 20.01 24.50
N GLU A 308 -9.10 20.57 23.30
CA GLU A 308 -8.00 20.93 22.40
C GLU A 308 -7.02 21.94 23.02
N VAL A 309 -7.56 22.94 23.72
CA VAL A 309 -6.74 23.90 24.47
C VAL A 309 -5.96 23.19 25.57
N ARG A 310 -6.61 22.31 26.35
CA ARG A 310 -5.94 21.55 27.43
C ARG A 310 -4.87 20.62 26.87
N GLU A 311 -5.15 19.83 25.84
CA GLU A 311 -4.18 18.94 25.20
C GLU A 311 -3.01 19.70 24.59
N GLY A 312 -3.29 20.82 23.90
CA GLY A 312 -2.26 21.68 23.33
C GLY A 312 -1.32 22.27 24.41
N LEU A 313 -1.87 22.63 25.58
CA LEU A 313 -1.10 23.08 26.73
C LEU A 313 -0.30 21.94 27.40
N ARG A 314 -0.84 20.72 27.45
CA ARG A 314 -0.12 19.54 27.99
C ARG A 314 0.93 18.99 27.04
N SER A 315 0.81 19.26 25.75
CA SER A 315 1.66 18.66 24.72
C SER A 315 3.15 18.94 24.92
N SER A 316 3.94 17.87 24.98
CA SER A 316 5.41 17.91 24.98
C SER A 316 6.03 18.08 23.59
N ARG A 317 5.22 18.06 22.52
CA ARG A 317 5.68 18.30 21.15
C ARG A 317 6.19 19.73 21.02
N LYS A 318 7.45 19.88 20.58
CA LYS A 318 8.12 21.17 20.38
C LYS A 318 7.23 22.16 19.60
N GLY A 319 6.95 23.33 20.18
CA GLY A 319 6.16 24.38 19.55
C GLY A 319 4.64 24.25 19.69
N ALA A 320 4.11 23.13 20.20
CA ALA A 320 2.67 22.92 20.31
C ALA A 320 2.05 23.77 21.43
N ASN A 321 2.71 23.83 22.59
CA ASN A 321 2.28 24.65 23.71
C ASN A 321 2.28 26.13 23.36
N GLU A 322 3.33 26.61 22.68
CA GLU A 322 3.46 28.00 22.24
C GLU A 322 2.38 28.38 21.21
N ARG A 323 2.10 27.48 20.25
CA ARG A 323 0.98 27.67 19.31
C ARG A 323 -0.36 27.77 20.03
N THR A 324 -0.58 26.92 21.02
CA THR A 324 -1.81 26.91 21.81
C THR A 324 -1.96 28.20 22.60
N LYS A 325 -0.88 28.71 23.22
CA LYS A 325 -0.87 30.02 23.88
C LYS A 325 -1.19 31.17 22.92
N ALA A 326 -0.64 31.14 21.70
CA ALA A 326 -0.98 32.14 20.69
C ALA A 326 -2.44 32.07 20.24
N ILE A 327 -3.05 30.87 20.21
CA ILE A 327 -4.49 30.68 19.96
C ILE A 327 -5.29 31.27 21.13
N ILE A 328 -4.96 30.95 22.38
CA ILE A 328 -5.62 31.49 23.57
C ILE A 328 -5.65 33.02 23.53
N GLU A 329 -4.51 33.66 23.23
CA GLU A 329 -4.40 35.11 23.10
C GLU A 329 -5.21 35.67 21.93
N LYS A 330 -5.06 35.08 20.73
CA LYS A 330 -5.76 35.52 19.52
C LYS A 330 -7.28 35.50 19.66
N TRP A 331 -7.81 34.49 20.35
CA TRP A 331 -9.25 34.29 20.51
C TRP A 331 -9.80 34.80 21.85
N GLY A 332 -8.94 35.33 22.73
CA GLY A 332 -9.33 35.87 24.03
C GLY A 332 -9.91 34.84 25.00
N LEU A 333 -9.41 33.59 24.96
CA LEU A 333 -9.88 32.53 25.85
C LEU A 333 -9.36 32.77 27.28
N ASP A 334 -10.26 32.82 28.26
CA ASP A 334 -9.88 32.96 29.66
C ASP A 334 -9.50 31.63 30.33
N SER A 335 -9.08 31.69 31.60
CA SER A 335 -8.62 30.52 32.35
C SER A 335 -9.68 29.45 32.62
N THR A 336 -10.98 29.74 32.43
CA THR A 336 -12.05 28.77 32.63
C THR A 336 -12.00 27.63 31.61
N TRP A 337 -11.48 27.89 30.40
CA TRP A 337 -11.35 26.90 29.31
C TRP A 337 -10.34 25.79 29.61
N TYR A 338 -9.34 26.08 30.44
CA TYR A 338 -8.27 25.18 30.83
C TYR A 338 -8.11 25.08 32.36
N ALA A 339 -9.17 25.40 33.10
CA ALA A 339 -9.21 25.28 34.55
C ALA A 339 -9.00 23.81 34.96
N GLY A 340 -8.21 23.60 36.01
CA GLY A 340 -7.92 22.25 36.49
C GLY A 340 -7.17 21.38 35.47
N LEU A 341 -6.35 21.98 34.59
CA LEU A 341 -5.61 21.30 33.51
C LEU A 341 -5.01 19.94 33.90
N ASN A 342 -4.50 19.80 35.12
CA ASN A 342 -3.84 18.57 35.58
C ASN A 342 -4.60 17.89 36.73
N THR A 343 -5.87 18.21 36.96
CA THR A 343 -6.67 17.50 37.96
C THR A 343 -7.08 16.12 37.42
N PRO A 344 -7.15 15.09 38.29
CA PRO A 344 -7.54 13.75 37.87
C PRO A 344 -8.91 13.70 37.16
N GLU A 345 -9.86 14.53 37.60
CA GLU A 345 -11.20 14.61 37.02
C GLU A 345 -11.18 15.09 35.56
N VAL A 346 -10.44 16.17 35.28
CA VAL A 346 -10.34 16.73 33.92
C VAL A 346 -9.56 15.78 33.01
N LEU A 347 -8.49 15.15 33.52
CA LEU A 347 -7.75 14.13 32.76
C LEU A 347 -8.63 12.93 32.39
N ALA A 348 -9.45 12.44 33.32
CA ALA A 348 -10.38 11.35 33.07
C ALA A 348 -11.47 11.73 32.06
N LYS A 349 -12.01 12.95 32.17
CA LYS A 349 -12.99 13.49 31.21
C LYS A 349 -12.39 13.60 29.81
N ASP A 350 -11.22 14.23 29.68
CA ASP A 350 -10.52 14.40 28.40
C ASP A 350 -10.16 13.04 27.76
N SER A 351 -9.75 12.07 28.58
CA SER A 351 -9.49 10.71 28.11
C SER A 351 -10.76 10.02 27.59
N THR A 352 -11.90 10.25 28.24
CA THR A 352 -13.19 9.67 27.83
C THR A 352 -13.70 10.30 26.54
N GLU A 353 -13.61 11.62 26.41
CA GLU A 353 -13.97 12.36 25.19
C GLU A 353 -13.12 11.90 24.00
N LYS A 354 -11.79 11.76 24.18
CA LYS A 354 -10.90 11.23 23.15
C LYS A 354 -11.24 9.79 22.75
N ALA A 355 -11.58 8.93 23.72
CA ALA A 355 -11.92 7.54 23.45
C ALA A 355 -13.18 7.38 22.58
N GLN A 356 -14.05 8.40 22.49
CA GLN A 356 -15.22 8.38 21.60
C GLN A 356 -14.87 8.64 20.13
N THR A 357 -13.72 9.25 19.84
CA THR A 357 -13.27 9.53 18.47
C THR A 357 -12.43 8.40 17.87
N GLU A 358 -12.19 7.32 18.64
CA GLU A 358 -11.28 6.24 18.30
C GLU A 358 -11.91 4.86 18.61
N ILE A 359 -11.64 3.85 17.77
CA ILE A 359 -11.80 2.44 18.16
C ILE A 359 -10.49 2.03 18.81
N LEU A 360 -10.51 1.76 20.11
CA LEU A 360 -9.41 1.22 20.88
C LEU A 360 -9.41 -0.31 20.78
N ILE A 361 -8.23 -0.91 20.95
CA ILE A 361 -8.08 -2.36 20.87
C ILE A 361 -9.00 -3.13 21.84
N ASP A 362 -9.28 -2.54 23.01
CA ASP A 362 -10.15 -3.15 24.01
C ASP A 362 -11.63 -3.13 23.63
N ASP A 363 -12.06 -2.16 22.82
CA ASP A 363 -13.45 -2.10 22.33
C ASP A 363 -13.78 -3.36 21.50
N ILE A 364 -12.80 -3.88 20.76
CA ILE A 364 -12.99 -4.99 19.81
C ILE A 364 -13.41 -6.29 20.52
N ASN A 365 -13.00 -6.50 21.78
CA ASN A 365 -13.37 -7.68 22.56
C ASN A 365 -14.89 -7.89 22.60
N ASP A 366 -15.63 -6.79 22.75
CA ASP A 366 -17.09 -6.79 22.93
C ASP A 366 -17.85 -6.57 21.62
N VAL A 367 -17.14 -6.36 20.51
CA VAL A 367 -17.76 -6.06 19.22
C VAL A 367 -18.29 -7.32 18.57
N LYS A 368 -17.62 -8.46 18.71
CA LYS A 368 -17.94 -9.70 17.98
C LYS A 368 -18.13 -9.41 16.47
N PRO A 369 -17.07 -8.92 15.79
CA PRO A 369 -17.16 -8.43 14.42
C PRO A 369 -17.57 -9.56 13.47
N ASN A 370 -18.63 -9.32 12.69
CA ASN A 370 -19.22 -10.25 11.74
C ASN A 370 -18.86 -10.08 10.25
N PRO A 371 -18.29 -8.96 9.75
CA PRO A 371 -17.75 -8.95 8.39
C PRO A 371 -16.73 -10.08 8.24
N ARG A 372 -16.90 -10.97 7.28
CA ARG A 372 -15.97 -12.11 7.04
C ARG A 372 -14.58 -11.59 6.70
N PHE A 373 -14.55 -10.50 5.93
CA PHE A 373 -13.33 -9.82 5.52
C PHE A 373 -13.41 -8.31 5.85
N ILE A 374 -12.29 -7.75 6.35
CA ILE A 374 -12.17 -6.32 6.63
C ILE A 374 -10.89 -5.77 5.98
N ILE A 375 -10.99 -4.67 5.23
CA ILE A 375 -9.80 -3.89 4.83
C ILE A 375 -9.63 -2.73 5.79
N MET A 376 -8.43 -2.64 6.35
CA MET A 376 -7.99 -1.53 7.20
C MET A 376 -6.96 -0.71 6.41
N ASP A 377 -7.44 0.29 5.69
CA ASP A 377 -6.60 1.33 5.08
C ASP A 377 -6.17 2.33 6.16
N CYS A 378 -5.42 1.79 7.11
CA CYS A 378 -4.99 2.42 8.34
C CYS A 378 -3.52 2.08 8.60
N CYS A 379 -2.74 3.09 8.98
CA CYS A 379 -1.36 2.90 9.39
C CYS A 379 -1.27 1.92 10.58
N PHE A 380 -0.28 1.03 10.58
CA PHE A 380 0.08 0.15 11.71
C PHE A 380 -0.99 -0.81 12.26
N ASN A 381 -2.22 -0.85 11.74
CA ASN A 381 -3.25 -1.76 12.28
C ASN A 381 -2.92 -3.23 12.03
N GLY A 382 -2.05 -3.54 11.07
CA GLY A 382 -1.49 -4.87 10.80
C GLY A 382 -0.07 -5.06 11.34
N ASP A 383 0.37 -4.26 12.30
CA ASP A 383 1.74 -4.32 12.83
C ASP A 383 1.93 -5.50 13.81
N TYR A 384 2.12 -6.68 13.23
CA TYR A 384 2.32 -7.93 13.96
C TYR A 384 3.68 -8.05 14.67
N ARG A 385 4.51 -6.99 14.68
CA ARG A 385 5.65 -6.90 15.61
C ARG A 385 5.18 -6.82 17.06
N TYR A 386 4.06 -6.15 17.30
CA TYR A 386 3.49 -5.99 18.62
C TYR A 386 2.77 -7.26 19.06
N ASP A 387 2.73 -7.47 20.36
CA ASP A 387 2.08 -8.63 20.96
C ASP A 387 0.56 -8.57 20.78
N ASP A 388 -0.01 -7.37 20.85
CA ASP A 388 -1.41 -7.09 20.54
C ASP A 388 -1.50 -6.01 19.47
N PHE A 389 -2.35 -6.22 18.46
CA PHE A 389 -2.57 -5.27 17.38
C PHE A 389 -4.00 -5.38 16.83
N ILE A 390 -4.52 -4.28 16.27
CA ILE A 390 -5.92 -4.15 15.85
C ILE A 390 -6.38 -5.30 14.93
N ALA A 391 -5.70 -5.55 13.80
CA ALA A 391 -6.14 -6.56 12.83
C ALA A 391 -6.19 -7.97 13.43
N GLY A 392 -5.19 -8.33 14.24
CA GLY A 392 -5.18 -9.58 14.98
C GLY A 392 -6.37 -9.68 15.94
N LYS A 393 -6.69 -8.58 16.64
CA LYS A 393 -7.80 -8.54 17.60
C LYS A 393 -9.16 -8.76 16.93
N TYR A 394 -9.38 -8.17 15.76
CA TYR A 394 -10.58 -8.38 14.95
C TYR A 394 -10.78 -9.84 14.58
N ILE A 395 -9.74 -10.50 14.06
CA ILE A 395 -9.86 -11.90 13.64
C ILE A 395 -9.91 -12.88 14.83
N MET A 396 -9.40 -12.52 16.02
CA MET A 396 -9.44 -13.40 17.20
C MET A 396 -10.74 -13.29 18.00
N ALA A 397 -11.53 -12.24 17.79
CA ALA A 397 -12.81 -12.04 18.47
C ALA A 397 -13.87 -13.09 18.05
N ASP A 398 -14.89 -13.28 18.89
CA ASP A 398 -15.93 -14.34 18.75
C ASP A 398 -16.82 -14.22 17.50
N GLY A 399 -16.84 -13.07 16.84
CA GLY A 399 -17.66 -12.86 15.65
C GLY A 399 -17.13 -13.61 14.43
N LYS A 400 -17.77 -13.42 13.27
CA LYS A 400 -17.47 -14.15 12.02
C LYS A 400 -16.28 -13.64 11.21
N THR A 401 -15.56 -12.60 11.63
CA THR A 401 -14.37 -12.13 10.90
C THR A 401 -13.27 -13.20 10.89
N VAL A 402 -12.87 -13.61 9.68
CA VAL A 402 -11.81 -14.60 9.46
C VAL A 402 -10.56 -13.98 8.88
N ALA A 403 -10.65 -12.87 8.16
CA ALA A 403 -9.50 -12.21 7.56
C ALA A 403 -9.57 -10.69 7.67
N ALA A 404 -8.41 -10.07 7.79
CA ALA A 404 -8.23 -8.63 7.65
C ALA A 404 -7.06 -8.33 6.71
N PHE A 405 -7.19 -7.32 5.84
CA PHE A 405 -6.08 -6.79 5.06
C PHE A 405 -5.62 -5.48 5.70
N ALA A 406 -4.42 -5.46 6.26
CA ALA A 406 -3.95 -4.38 7.12
C ALA A 406 -2.45 -4.10 6.97
N ASN A 407 -2.03 -2.91 7.38
CA ASN A 407 -0.68 -2.42 7.13
C ASN A 407 0.22 -2.48 8.37
N SER A 408 1.46 -2.95 8.21
CA SER A 408 2.46 -3.09 9.28
C SER A 408 3.16 -1.77 9.65
N VAL A 409 3.14 -0.78 8.75
CA VAL A 409 3.67 0.57 8.96
C VAL A 409 2.74 1.64 8.40
N ASN A 410 3.20 2.90 8.32
CA ASN A 410 2.48 3.99 7.67
C ASN A 410 2.17 3.67 6.20
N VAL A 411 0.90 3.84 5.82
CA VAL A 411 0.40 3.68 4.45
C VAL A 411 -0.13 5.03 3.93
N ILE A 412 -0.16 5.21 2.61
CA ILE A 412 -0.83 6.35 1.99
C ILE A 412 -2.35 6.13 1.98
N GLN A 413 -3.10 6.98 2.67
CA GLN A 413 -4.57 6.86 2.79
C GLN A 413 -5.35 7.32 1.55
N ASP A 414 -4.64 7.81 0.53
CA ASP A 414 -5.20 8.25 -0.75
C ASP A 414 -4.91 7.23 -1.87
N GLY A 415 -4.55 5.99 -1.51
CA GLY A 415 -4.26 4.90 -2.45
C GLY A 415 -5.51 4.34 -3.12
N SER A 416 -5.30 3.37 -4.02
CA SER A 416 -6.40 2.58 -4.60
C SER A 416 -6.69 1.40 -3.68
N THR A 417 -7.82 1.42 -2.97
CA THR A 417 -8.21 0.34 -2.04
C THR A 417 -9.08 -0.72 -2.72
N PHE A 418 -9.72 -0.38 -3.83
CA PHE A 418 -10.74 -1.20 -4.47
C PHE A 418 -10.28 -1.87 -5.76
N ASP A 419 -8.97 -1.94 -6.01
CA ASP A 419 -8.43 -2.63 -7.18
C ASP A 419 -8.86 -4.12 -7.17
N LEU A 420 -9.43 -4.58 -8.30
CA LEU A 420 -9.91 -5.96 -8.51
C LEU A 420 -10.95 -6.46 -7.50
N MET A 421 -11.60 -5.56 -6.75
CA MET A 421 -12.49 -5.92 -5.64
C MET A 421 -13.69 -6.77 -6.12
N GLY A 422 -14.19 -6.52 -7.34
CA GLY A 422 -15.33 -7.27 -7.88
C GLY A 422 -15.06 -8.77 -8.05
N LEU A 423 -13.79 -9.20 -8.08
CA LEU A 423 -13.41 -10.61 -8.09
C LEU A 423 -13.83 -11.34 -6.79
N LEU A 424 -13.91 -10.63 -5.66
CA LEU A 424 -14.42 -11.20 -4.40
C LEU A 424 -15.85 -11.71 -4.57
N GLY A 425 -16.68 -10.94 -5.26
CA GLY A 425 -18.05 -11.34 -5.60
C GLY A 425 -18.14 -12.45 -6.63
N GLN A 426 -17.03 -12.82 -7.29
CA GLN A 426 -16.91 -13.98 -8.19
C GLN A 426 -16.34 -15.23 -7.48
N GLY A 427 -16.05 -15.14 -6.18
CA GLY A 427 -15.49 -16.24 -5.40
C GLY A 427 -13.99 -16.45 -5.57
N ILE A 428 -13.24 -15.42 -5.95
CA ILE A 428 -11.77 -15.48 -5.86
C ILE A 428 -11.35 -15.68 -4.39
N ARG A 429 -10.29 -16.46 -4.17
CA ARG A 429 -9.66 -16.56 -2.84
C ARG A 429 -9.06 -15.22 -2.46
N LEU A 430 -9.20 -14.80 -1.20
CA LEU A 430 -8.67 -13.53 -0.71
C LEU A 430 -7.18 -13.36 -1.03
N GLY A 431 -6.40 -14.43 -0.91
CA GLY A 431 -4.99 -14.48 -1.24
C GLY A 431 -4.69 -14.16 -2.69
N ASN A 432 -5.42 -14.79 -3.62
CA ASN A 432 -5.27 -14.52 -5.05
C ASN A 432 -5.63 -13.06 -5.38
N TRP A 433 -6.67 -12.50 -4.77
CA TRP A 433 -6.96 -11.07 -4.90
C TRP A 433 -5.83 -10.20 -4.32
N ALA A 434 -5.35 -10.51 -3.11
CA ALA A 434 -4.31 -9.72 -2.45
C ALA A 434 -2.98 -9.74 -3.21
N LYS A 435 -2.64 -10.84 -3.89
CA LYS A 435 -1.41 -10.96 -4.70
C LYS A 435 -1.23 -9.82 -5.70
N TYR A 436 -2.33 -9.32 -6.28
CA TYR A 436 -2.34 -8.21 -7.25
C TYR A 436 -2.40 -6.81 -6.61
N ASN A 437 -2.63 -6.75 -5.30
CA ASN A 437 -2.88 -5.52 -4.56
C ASN A 437 -1.85 -5.27 -3.44
N ASN A 438 -1.01 -6.26 -3.19
CA ASN A 438 -0.01 -6.25 -2.15
C ASN A 438 1.03 -5.14 -2.40
N ILE A 439 1.25 -4.34 -1.37
CA ILE A 439 2.39 -3.44 -1.22
C ILE A 439 3.34 -4.02 -0.17
N LEU A 440 4.47 -3.36 0.07
CA LEU A 440 5.49 -3.86 0.99
C LEU A 440 4.94 -4.02 2.42
N GLU A 441 4.11 -3.07 2.85
CA GLU A 441 3.58 -3.00 4.21
C GLU A 441 2.22 -3.68 4.41
N SER A 442 1.55 -4.19 3.36
CA SER A 442 0.20 -4.76 3.48
C SER A 442 0.20 -6.27 3.64
N HIS A 443 -0.63 -6.80 4.55
CA HIS A 443 -0.67 -8.23 4.87
C HIS A 443 -2.11 -8.72 5.04
N ILE A 444 -2.37 -9.95 4.64
CA ILE A 444 -3.55 -10.68 5.12
C ILE A 444 -3.23 -11.19 6.52
N ILE A 445 -3.99 -10.70 7.50
CA ILE A 445 -4.01 -11.22 8.86
C ILE A 445 -5.20 -12.18 8.95
N GLY A 446 -4.90 -13.46 9.18
CA GLY A 446 -5.88 -14.54 9.12
C GLY A 446 -5.83 -15.33 7.81
N ASP A 447 -6.97 -15.92 7.46
CA ASP A 447 -7.12 -16.98 6.46
C ASP A 447 -7.08 -16.40 5.04
N PRO A 448 -6.05 -16.70 4.26
CA PRO A 448 -5.93 -16.19 2.90
C PRO A 448 -6.73 -17.02 1.87
N THR A 449 -7.28 -18.18 2.26
CA THR A 449 -8.01 -19.07 1.34
C THR A 449 -9.51 -18.84 1.34
N PHE A 450 -10.03 -18.12 2.34
CA PHE A 450 -11.45 -17.77 2.40
C PHE A 450 -11.90 -17.15 1.07
N HIS A 451 -13.09 -17.54 0.62
CA HIS A 451 -13.72 -16.99 -0.57
C HIS A 451 -15.24 -16.92 -0.38
N TYR A 452 -15.88 -15.98 -1.06
CA TYR A 452 -17.34 -15.94 -1.11
C TYR A 452 -17.88 -16.99 -2.09
N THR A 453 -19.14 -17.37 -1.93
CA THR A 453 -19.82 -18.24 -2.89
C THR A 453 -20.07 -17.48 -4.19
N ALA A 454 -19.53 -18.00 -5.29
CA ALA A 454 -19.71 -17.42 -6.62
C ALA A 454 -21.21 -17.38 -7.02
N PRO A 455 -21.65 -16.38 -7.82
CA PRO A 455 -23.02 -16.32 -8.30
C PRO A 455 -23.30 -17.53 -9.20
N HIS A 456 -24.48 -18.14 -9.07
CA HIS A 456 -24.89 -19.20 -10.00
C HIS A 456 -25.20 -18.58 -11.37
N GLY A 457 -24.33 -18.82 -12.34
CA GLY A 457 -24.55 -18.51 -13.75
C GLY A 457 -24.09 -17.12 -14.20
N HIS A 458 -23.00 -17.09 -14.96
CA HIS A 458 -22.91 -16.40 -16.25
C HIS A 458 -21.70 -16.91 -17.03
N GLY A 459 -21.90 -18.02 -17.75
CA GLY A 459 -21.11 -18.27 -18.96
C GLY A 459 -20.52 -19.65 -19.16
N HIS A 460 -21.24 -20.75 -18.96
CA HIS A 460 -21.22 -21.88 -19.90
C HIS A 460 -22.55 -22.63 -19.84
N ALA A 461 -22.98 -23.13 -21.00
CA ALA A 461 -24.29 -23.72 -21.21
C ALA A 461 -24.54 -24.93 -20.31
N HIS A 462 -25.81 -25.13 -19.98
CA HIS A 462 -26.39 -26.33 -19.37
C HIS A 462 -25.63 -27.62 -19.69
N GLY A 463 -25.15 -28.29 -18.63
CA GLY A 463 -24.60 -29.64 -18.71
C GLY A 463 -23.97 -30.07 -17.39
N GLU A 464 -24.74 -30.80 -16.59
CA GLU A 464 -24.32 -31.78 -15.57
C GLU A 464 -23.43 -31.30 -14.39
N GLY A 465 -24.00 -31.36 -13.18
CA GLY A 465 -23.27 -31.30 -11.91
C GLY A 465 -23.21 -29.93 -11.27
N ALA A 466 -23.62 -29.83 -10.00
CA ALA A 466 -23.38 -28.65 -9.16
C ALA A 466 -21.87 -28.53 -8.87
N HIS A 467 -21.09 -28.09 -9.86
CA HIS A 467 -19.69 -27.76 -9.69
C HIS A 467 -19.58 -26.35 -9.10
N ASN A 468 -18.77 -26.21 -8.06
CA ASN A 468 -18.56 -24.96 -7.33
C ASN A 468 -17.86 -23.93 -8.27
N HIS A 469 -18.57 -22.89 -8.70
CA HIS A 469 -18.06 -21.95 -9.71
C HIS A 469 -16.90 -21.07 -9.20
N SER A 470 -16.62 -21.05 -7.88
CA SER A 470 -15.43 -20.36 -7.34
C SER A 470 -14.11 -20.93 -7.84
N HIS A 471 -14.09 -22.22 -8.22
CA HIS A 471 -12.90 -22.82 -8.85
C HIS A 471 -12.57 -22.18 -10.19
N GLU A 472 -13.58 -21.79 -10.98
CA GLU A 472 -13.37 -21.31 -12.34
C GLU A 472 -12.54 -20.05 -12.36
N ILE A 473 -12.86 -19.05 -11.52
CA ILE A 473 -12.08 -17.81 -11.51
C ILE A 473 -10.65 -18.03 -10.99
N ASN A 474 -10.47 -18.84 -9.94
CA ASN A 474 -9.12 -19.14 -9.42
C ASN A 474 -8.28 -19.93 -10.44
N ASP A 475 -8.89 -20.87 -11.15
CA ASP A 475 -8.26 -21.61 -12.26
C ASP A 475 -7.92 -20.70 -13.44
N MET A 476 -8.79 -19.75 -13.77
CA MET A 476 -8.53 -18.74 -14.79
C MET A 476 -7.30 -17.91 -14.42
N MET A 477 -7.15 -17.49 -13.16
CA MET A 477 -5.98 -16.70 -12.72
C MET A 477 -4.63 -17.42 -12.95
N ALA A 478 -4.62 -18.75 -12.97
CA ALA A 478 -3.44 -19.56 -13.27
C ALA A 478 -3.15 -19.71 -14.79
N ASN A 479 -4.07 -19.28 -15.65
CA ASN A 479 -3.90 -19.36 -17.11
C ASN A 479 -2.97 -18.24 -17.61
N ASN A 480 -1.94 -18.62 -18.37
CA ASN A 480 -0.97 -17.72 -18.98
C ASN A 480 -1.09 -17.62 -20.52
N ASP A 481 -2.11 -18.26 -21.11
CA ASP A 481 -2.36 -18.20 -22.54
C ASP A 481 -2.87 -16.82 -22.96
N VAL A 482 -2.11 -16.16 -23.84
CA VAL A 482 -2.43 -14.83 -24.38
C VAL A 482 -3.72 -14.86 -25.20
N ASP A 483 -3.96 -15.90 -26.00
CA ASP A 483 -5.15 -15.98 -26.87
C ASP A 483 -6.42 -16.14 -26.03
N PHE A 484 -6.33 -16.91 -24.94
CA PHE A 484 -7.38 -17.00 -23.94
C PHE A 484 -7.75 -15.62 -23.38
N TRP A 485 -6.77 -14.84 -22.93
CA TRP A 485 -7.04 -13.52 -22.34
C TRP A 485 -7.50 -12.48 -23.37
N LEU A 486 -7.00 -12.55 -24.61
CA LEU A 486 -7.51 -11.73 -25.70
C LEU A 486 -9.02 -11.98 -25.94
N ALA A 487 -9.48 -13.22 -25.83
CA ALA A 487 -10.90 -13.56 -25.95
C ALA A 487 -11.76 -13.00 -24.79
N HIS A 488 -11.17 -12.76 -23.61
CA HIS A 488 -11.86 -12.25 -22.42
C HIS A 488 -11.83 -10.72 -22.28
N MET A 489 -11.20 -10.02 -23.22
CA MET A 489 -11.07 -8.55 -23.22
C MET A 489 -12.39 -7.77 -23.24
N ASN A 490 -13.48 -8.41 -23.66
CA ASN A 490 -14.82 -7.81 -23.72
C ASN A 490 -15.83 -8.53 -22.80
N ALA A 491 -15.34 -9.20 -21.76
CA ALA A 491 -16.22 -9.84 -20.77
C ALA A 491 -17.18 -8.82 -20.14
N LYS A 492 -18.42 -9.24 -19.82
CA LYS A 492 -19.41 -8.36 -19.18
C LYS A 492 -19.00 -7.88 -17.79
N ASN A 493 -18.21 -8.69 -17.09
CA ASN A 493 -17.65 -8.30 -15.80
C ASN A 493 -16.37 -7.47 -16.05
N PRO A 494 -16.31 -6.19 -15.60
CA PRO A 494 -15.14 -5.34 -15.81
C PRO A 494 -13.88 -5.90 -15.16
N GLU A 495 -13.99 -6.70 -14.10
CA GLU A 495 -12.82 -7.29 -13.45
C GLU A 495 -12.18 -8.41 -14.25
N VAL A 496 -12.97 -9.16 -15.02
CA VAL A 496 -12.41 -10.14 -15.95
C VAL A 496 -11.64 -9.43 -17.06
N GLN A 497 -12.10 -8.26 -17.52
CA GLN A 497 -11.33 -7.43 -18.45
C GLN A 497 -10.03 -6.92 -17.80
N ASN A 498 -10.08 -6.51 -16.53
CA ASN A 498 -8.89 -6.06 -15.80
C ASN A 498 -7.84 -7.17 -15.65
N VAL A 499 -8.26 -8.38 -15.29
CA VAL A 499 -7.38 -9.53 -15.22
C VAL A 499 -6.79 -9.84 -16.60
N ALA A 500 -7.59 -9.80 -17.67
CA ALA A 500 -7.08 -9.98 -19.02
C ALA A 500 -5.98 -8.97 -19.36
N LEU A 501 -6.18 -7.69 -19.06
CA LEU A 501 -5.17 -6.64 -19.26
C LEU A 501 -3.89 -6.91 -18.47
N ILE A 502 -4.01 -7.29 -17.20
CA ILE A 502 -2.86 -7.64 -16.35
C ILE A 502 -2.10 -8.81 -16.97
N LYS A 503 -2.82 -9.86 -17.37
CA LYS A 503 -2.23 -11.08 -17.92
C LYS A 503 -1.54 -10.86 -19.27
N LEU A 504 -2.05 -9.96 -20.11
CA LEU A 504 -1.34 -9.57 -21.33
C LEU A 504 0.01 -8.90 -21.03
N VAL A 505 0.07 -8.06 -19.99
CA VAL A 505 1.30 -7.40 -19.55
C VAL A 505 2.26 -8.41 -18.91
N GLU A 506 1.79 -9.25 -18.00
CA GLU A 506 2.59 -10.32 -17.35
C GLU A 506 3.23 -11.26 -18.38
N ASN A 507 2.50 -11.59 -19.45
CA ASN A 507 2.97 -12.47 -20.52
C ASN A 507 3.72 -11.72 -21.65
N ASN A 508 4.12 -10.46 -21.41
CA ASN A 508 4.90 -9.64 -22.34
C ASN A 508 4.29 -9.55 -23.76
N TYR A 509 2.95 -9.51 -23.85
CA TYR A 509 2.28 -9.39 -25.15
C TYR A 509 2.60 -8.03 -25.80
N LYS A 510 3.26 -8.05 -26.96
CA LYS A 510 3.75 -6.85 -27.64
C LYS A 510 2.65 -5.84 -27.98
N GLY A 511 1.40 -6.29 -28.17
CA GLY A 511 0.26 -5.43 -28.44
C GLY A 511 -0.35 -4.76 -27.20
N ALA A 512 0.11 -5.12 -25.99
CA ALA A 512 -0.48 -4.62 -24.74
C ALA A 512 -0.48 -3.08 -24.63
N PRO A 513 0.61 -2.32 -24.92
CA PRO A 513 0.60 -0.87 -24.79
C PRO A 513 -0.52 -0.18 -25.58
N ALA A 514 -0.73 -0.61 -26.84
CA ALA A 514 -1.76 -0.06 -27.70
C ALA A 514 -3.18 -0.39 -27.20
N ILE A 515 -3.40 -1.63 -26.74
CA ILE A 515 -4.67 -2.06 -26.13
C ILE A 515 -4.96 -1.26 -24.86
N LEU A 516 -3.96 -1.07 -23.99
CA LEU A 516 -4.13 -0.31 -22.76
C LEU A 516 -4.49 1.14 -23.04
N LEU A 517 -3.83 1.79 -23.99
CA LEU A 517 -4.15 3.17 -24.38
C LEU A 517 -5.56 3.28 -24.96
N GLU A 518 -5.98 2.30 -25.76
CA GLU A 518 -7.36 2.20 -26.27
C GLU A 518 -8.35 2.11 -25.12
N ARG A 519 -8.08 1.25 -24.11
CA ARG A 519 -8.93 1.12 -22.93
C ARG A 519 -9.01 2.40 -22.12
N VAL A 520 -7.91 3.11 -21.89
CA VAL A 520 -7.92 4.44 -21.23
C VAL A 520 -8.81 5.43 -21.99
N LYS A 521 -8.83 5.38 -23.32
CA LYS A 521 -9.60 6.31 -24.16
C LYS A 521 -11.09 5.97 -24.23
N ASN A 522 -11.44 4.69 -24.31
CA ASN A 522 -12.75 4.27 -24.82
C ASN A 522 -13.54 3.32 -23.91
N SER A 523 -12.94 2.76 -22.84
CA SER A 523 -13.69 1.83 -21.98
C SER A 523 -14.82 2.55 -21.24
N ASP A 524 -16.02 1.95 -21.24
CA ASP A 524 -17.17 2.46 -20.48
C ASP A 524 -16.94 2.38 -18.96
N TYR A 525 -16.17 1.38 -18.51
CA TYR A 525 -15.88 1.15 -17.10
C TYR A 525 -14.72 2.01 -16.59
N ALA A 526 -14.96 2.81 -15.55
CA ALA A 526 -13.94 3.61 -14.89
C ALA A 526 -12.80 2.77 -14.32
N ILE A 527 -13.12 1.62 -13.72
CA ILE A 527 -12.09 0.74 -13.13
C ILE A 527 -11.15 0.16 -14.19
N VAL A 528 -11.66 -0.11 -15.40
CA VAL A 528 -10.86 -0.62 -16.53
C VAL A 528 -9.96 0.48 -17.09
N ARG A 529 -10.46 1.72 -17.22
CA ARG A 529 -9.64 2.87 -17.62
C ARG A 529 -8.50 3.10 -16.63
N TYR A 530 -8.81 3.04 -15.33
CA TYR A 530 -7.81 3.22 -14.27
C TYR A 530 -6.74 2.13 -14.29
N ASN A 531 -7.14 0.85 -14.34
CA ASN A 531 -6.19 -0.27 -14.39
C ASN A 531 -5.30 -0.19 -15.64
N ALA A 532 -5.87 0.17 -16.79
CA ALA A 532 -5.10 0.36 -18.02
C ALA A 532 -4.04 1.48 -17.87
N LEU A 533 -4.38 2.59 -17.21
CA LEU A 533 -3.43 3.66 -16.88
C LEU A 533 -2.31 3.16 -15.93
N LYS A 534 -2.67 2.39 -14.89
CA LYS A 534 -1.72 1.79 -13.93
C LYS A 534 -0.72 0.85 -14.63
N LEU A 535 -1.20 0.03 -15.56
CA LEU A 535 -0.35 -0.86 -16.35
C LEU A 535 0.53 -0.10 -17.36
N LEU A 536 0.02 0.97 -17.97
CA LEU A 536 0.86 1.87 -18.79
C LEU A 536 1.93 2.57 -17.95
N GLU A 537 1.63 2.94 -16.71
CA GLU A 537 2.61 3.49 -15.77
C GLU A 537 3.74 2.49 -15.47
N LYS A 538 3.43 1.18 -15.41
CA LYS A 538 4.40 0.06 -15.26
C LYS A 538 5.32 -0.01 -16.48
N LEU A 539 4.74 0.01 -17.68
CA LEU A 539 5.48 -0.08 -18.94
C LEU A 539 6.27 1.20 -19.29
N ASN A 540 5.81 2.35 -18.81
CA ASN A 540 6.44 3.67 -18.96
C ASN A 540 6.83 4.06 -20.41
N GLY A 541 6.12 3.53 -21.41
CA GLY A 541 6.33 3.84 -22.84
C GLY A 541 5.69 5.17 -23.29
N PRO A 542 5.77 5.52 -24.59
CA PRO A 542 5.15 6.73 -25.14
C PRO A 542 3.62 6.76 -24.96
N GLU A 543 2.97 5.60 -25.01
CA GLU A 543 1.52 5.45 -24.77
C GLU A 543 1.13 5.93 -23.38
N TYR A 544 2.00 5.79 -22.37
CA TYR A 544 1.73 6.27 -21.03
C TYR A 544 1.64 7.80 -20.98
N ARG A 545 2.51 8.51 -21.70
CA ARG A 545 2.48 9.99 -21.77
C ARG A 545 1.19 10.48 -22.41
N GLU A 546 0.74 9.81 -23.45
CA GLU A 546 -0.56 10.08 -24.08
C GLU A 546 -1.73 9.74 -23.15
N ALA A 547 -1.68 8.59 -22.46
CA ALA A 547 -2.69 8.19 -21.50
C ALA A 547 -2.85 9.21 -20.37
N LEU A 548 -1.77 9.82 -19.87
CA LEU A 548 -1.85 10.89 -18.87
C LEU A 548 -2.67 12.08 -19.37
N LYS A 549 -2.45 12.53 -20.61
CA LYS A 549 -3.19 13.64 -21.23
C LYS A 549 -4.68 13.36 -21.27
N VAL A 550 -5.06 12.15 -21.71
CA VAL A 550 -6.45 11.68 -21.75
C VAL A 550 -7.03 11.60 -20.34
N ALA A 551 -6.31 10.90 -19.44
CA ALA A 551 -6.75 10.61 -18.08
C ALA A 551 -6.92 11.86 -17.21
N SER A 552 -6.24 12.97 -17.49
CA SER A 552 -6.45 14.24 -16.78
C SER A 552 -7.87 14.81 -16.92
N ASN A 553 -8.63 14.34 -17.92
CA ASN A 553 -10.02 14.71 -18.18
C ASN A 553 -11.00 13.53 -17.98
N ASP A 554 -10.59 12.42 -17.35
CA ASP A 554 -11.44 11.25 -17.12
C ASP A 554 -12.69 11.58 -16.26
N GLY A 555 -13.80 10.91 -16.52
CA GLY A 555 -15.02 11.03 -15.70
C GLY A 555 -14.86 10.53 -14.26
N PHE A 556 -13.87 9.67 -13.99
CA PHE A 556 -13.55 9.15 -12.67
C PHE A 556 -12.50 10.03 -11.98
N GLU A 557 -12.85 10.55 -10.80
CA GLU A 557 -12.02 11.48 -10.01
C GLU A 557 -10.63 10.91 -9.72
N PHE A 558 -10.56 9.64 -9.35
CA PHE A 558 -9.30 9.02 -8.96
C PHE A 558 -8.33 8.89 -10.13
N THR A 559 -8.81 8.50 -11.32
CA THR A 559 -8.00 8.47 -12.55
C THR A 559 -7.40 9.84 -12.86
N ARG A 560 -8.21 10.91 -12.79
CA ARG A 560 -7.71 12.29 -12.96
C ARG A 560 -6.68 12.65 -11.91
N ARG A 561 -6.95 12.32 -10.65
CA ARG A 561 -6.06 12.59 -9.50
C ARG A 561 -4.69 11.94 -9.69
N ILE A 562 -4.66 10.69 -10.10
CA ILE A 562 -3.41 9.97 -10.39
C ILE A 562 -2.73 10.58 -11.61
N ALA A 563 -3.45 10.86 -12.69
CA ALA A 563 -2.88 11.43 -13.91
C ALA A 563 -2.16 12.78 -13.65
N VAL A 564 -2.83 13.74 -13.00
CA VAL A 564 -2.24 15.07 -12.74
C VAL A 564 -1.04 14.99 -11.78
N ASN A 565 -1.07 14.08 -10.80
CA ASN A 565 0.06 13.82 -9.93
C ASN A 565 1.25 13.29 -10.74
N ARG A 566 1.02 12.29 -11.59
CA ARG A 566 2.07 11.65 -12.39
C ARG A 566 2.66 12.56 -13.46
N MET A 567 1.90 13.51 -14.01
CA MET A 567 2.43 14.56 -14.88
C MET A 567 3.57 15.34 -14.21
N GLY A 568 3.42 15.68 -12.92
CA GLY A 568 4.48 16.33 -12.13
C GLY A 568 5.72 15.44 -11.95
N PHE A 569 5.54 14.13 -11.76
CA PHE A 569 6.66 13.19 -11.68
C PHE A 569 7.38 12.94 -13.01
N CYS A 570 6.68 13.11 -14.14
CA CYS A 570 7.30 12.99 -15.46
C CYS A 570 8.08 14.25 -15.86
N GLY A 571 7.53 15.43 -15.56
CA GLY A 571 8.20 16.70 -15.82
C GLY A 571 8.16 17.18 -17.27
N ASP A 572 7.43 16.49 -18.16
CA ASP A 572 7.28 16.91 -19.56
C ASP A 572 6.48 18.22 -19.64
N VAL A 573 7.08 19.27 -20.21
CA VAL A 573 6.51 20.61 -20.29
C VAL A 573 5.17 20.65 -21.06
N GLU A 574 4.92 19.66 -21.92
CA GLU A 574 3.65 19.49 -22.62
C GLU A 574 2.45 19.29 -21.69
N PHE A 575 2.67 18.87 -20.44
CA PHE A 575 1.60 18.65 -19.46
C PHE A 575 1.09 19.94 -18.79
N ILE A 576 1.87 21.02 -18.80
CA ILE A 576 1.50 22.30 -18.16
C ILE A 576 0.09 22.79 -18.60
N PRO A 577 -0.25 22.85 -19.91
CA PRO A 577 -1.59 23.26 -20.33
C PRO A 577 -2.71 22.33 -19.86
N TYR A 578 -2.46 21.01 -19.76
CA TYR A 578 -3.44 20.05 -19.25
C TYR A 578 -3.70 20.24 -17.75
N LEU A 579 -2.64 20.48 -16.97
CA LEU A 579 -2.73 20.79 -15.53
C LEU A 579 -3.53 22.08 -15.30
N ILE A 580 -3.26 23.15 -16.06
CA ILE A 580 -3.98 24.43 -15.96
C ILE A 580 -5.46 24.24 -16.36
N ASN A 581 -5.74 23.50 -17.44
CA ASN A 581 -7.10 23.19 -17.85
C ASN A 581 -7.88 22.43 -16.76
N ALA A 582 -7.30 21.35 -16.22
CA ALA A 582 -7.91 20.54 -15.17
C ALA A 582 -8.21 21.35 -13.89
N PHE A 583 -7.34 22.31 -13.54
CA PHE A 583 -7.56 23.20 -12.40
C PHE A 583 -8.79 24.09 -12.58
N VAL A 584 -8.99 24.61 -13.78
CA VAL A 584 -10.06 25.56 -14.10
C VAL A 584 -11.40 24.87 -14.31
N GLU A 585 -11.42 23.72 -14.98
CA GLU A 585 -12.66 22.99 -15.32
C GLU A 585 -13.32 22.34 -14.09
N ASP A 586 -12.54 21.88 -13.10
CA ASP A 586 -13.08 21.24 -11.89
C ASP A 586 -12.44 21.74 -10.60
N TYR A 587 -12.57 23.04 -10.34
CA TYR A 587 -12.00 23.71 -9.17
C TYR A 587 -12.43 23.12 -7.81
N ASN A 588 -13.62 22.49 -7.73
CA ASN A 588 -14.16 21.94 -6.48
C ASN A 588 -13.65 20.50 -6.18
N ALA A 589 -12.91 19.87 -7.10
CA ALA A 589 -12.24 18.60 -6.84
C ALA A 589 -10.95 18.84 -6.03
N LEU A 590 -11.10 19.08 -4.71
CA LEU A 590 -10.02 19.56 -3.83
C LEU A 590 -8.75 18.70 -3.86
N ARG A 591 -8.88 17.36 -3.94
CA ARG A 591 -7.72 16.45 -4.03
C ARG A 591 -7.01 16.55 -5.37
N ILE A 592 -7.75 16.70 -6.47
CA ILE A 592 -7.16 16.94 -7.81
C ILE A 592 -6.46 18.30 -7.80
N LYS A 593 -7.14 19.36 -7.32
CA LYS A 593 -6.58 20.71 -7.19
C LYS A 593 -5.25 20.68 -6.45
N PHE A 594 -5.22 20.07 -5.26
CA PHE A 594 -3.99 19.92 -4.48
C PHE A 594 -2.86 19.24 -5.29
N ASN A 595 -3.16 18.14 -5.98
CA ASN A 595 -2.15 17.46 -6.79
C ASN A 595 -1.68 18.29 -7.99
N ILE A 596 -2.55 19.09 -8.61
CA ILE A 596 -2.17 20.03 -9.67
C ILE A 596 -1.23 21.10 -9.11
N GLU A 597 -1.56 21.69 -7.96
CA GLU A 597 -0.72 22.70 -7.32
C GLU A 597 0.68 22.17 -6.98
N GLU A 598 0.76 20.93 -6.51
CA GLU A 598 2.05 20.25 -6.24
C GLU A 598 2.78 19.89 -7.54
N ALA A 599 2.08 19.43 -8.56
CA ALA A 599 2.67 19.10 -9.86
C ALA A 599 3.25 20.34 -10.54
N LEU A 600 2.53 21.47 -10.56
CA LEU A 600 3.00 22.73 -11.17
C LEU A 600 4.30 23.26 -10.53
N LYS A 601 4.55 22.96 -9.25
CA LYS A 601 5.81 23.33 -8.57
C LYS A 601 7.02 22.52 -9.05
N CYS A 602 6.80 21.41 -9.76
CA CYS A 602 7.86 20.57 -10.31
C CYS A 602 8.40 21.09 -11.67
N PHE A 603 7.77 22.11 -12.24
CA PHE A 603 8.15 22.72 -13.52
C PHE A 603 8.89 24.06 -13.34
N ASP A 604 9.54 24.52 -14.40
CA ASP A 604 10.12 25.86 -14.46
C ASP A 604 9.06 26.94 -14.27
N LYS A 605 9.35 27.89 -13.38
CA LYS A 605 8.42 28.95 -12.98
C LYS A 605 7.97 29.78 -14.17
N ASN A 606 8.89 30.16 -15.05
CA ASN A 606 8.62 31.06 -16.16
C ASN A 606 7.78 30.38 -17.24
N LEU A 607 8.03 29.10 -17.50
CA LEU A 607 7.21 28.31 -18.43
C LEU A 607 5.77 28.18 -17.93
N VAL A 608 5.57 27.93 -16.63
CA VAL A 608 4.22 27.86 -16.04
C VAL A 608 3.52 29.22 -16.11
N VAL A 609 4.19 30.32 -15.77
CA VAL A 609 3.62 31.68 -15.89
C VAL A 609 3.21 31.97 -17.34
N ALA A 610 4.09 31.69 -18.31
CA ALA A 610 3.81 31.95 -19.72
C ALA A 610 2.56 31.18 -20.20
N GLU A 611 2.40 29.92 -19.79
CA GLU A 611 1.23 29.13 -20.16
C GLU A 611 -0.04 29.58 -19.43
N ILE A 612 0.05 30.04 -18.16
CA ILE A 612 -1.08 30.66 -17.45
C ILE A 612 -1.56 31.90 -18.21
N GLU A 613 -0.65 32.80 -18.56
CA GLU A 613 -0.99 34.02 -19.31
C GLU A 613 -1.63 33.69 -20.65
N LYS A 614 -1.05 32.74 -21.39
CA LYS A 614 -1.60 32.24 -22.65
C LYS A 614 -2.98 31.60 -22.48
N TYR A 615 -3.20 30.80 -21.44
CA TYR A 615 -4.47 30.13 -21.19
C TYR A 615 -5.60 31.13 -20.96
N PHE A 616 -5.35 32.20 -20.19
CA PHE A 616 -6.36 33.21 -19.85
C PHE A 616 -6.46 34.36 -20.86
N ALA A 617 -5.54 34.48 -21.82
CA ALA A 617 -5.58 35.52 -22.85
C ALA A 617 -6.93 35.52 -23.60
N GLY A 618 -7.69 36.61 -23.48
CA GLY A 618 -8.97 36.79 -24.17
C GLY A 618 -10.12 35.92 -23.65
N ARG A 619 -9.96 35.20 -22.52
CA ARG A 619 -11.04 34.44 -21.90
C ARG A 619 -11.78 35.29 -20.88
N ASP A 620 -13.09 35.43 -21.05
CA ASP A 620 -13.99 36.03 -20.06
C ASP A 620 -14.97 34.97 -19.56
N ARG A 621 -14.54 34.20 -18.56
CA ARG A 621 -15.38 33.21 -17.84
C ARG A 621 -15.58 33.65 -16.39
N PHE A 622 -16.68 33.20 -15.78
CA PHE A 622 -16.90 33.33 -14.34
C PHE A 622 -15.66 32.87 -13.54
N LEU A 623 -15.14 33.72 -12.65
CA LEU A 623 -13.96 33.50 -11.80
C LEU A 623 -12.59 33.44 -12.51
N THR A 624 -12.47 33.85 -13.78
CA THR A 624 -11.20 33.88 -14.52
C THR A 624 -10.06 34.56 -13.75
N GLU A 625 -10.27 35.79 -13.28
CA GLU A 625 -9.26 36.53 -12.50
C GLU A 625 -8.89 35.84 -11.20
N ARG A 626 -9.85 35.19 -10.55
CA ARG A 626 -9.60 34.44 -9.32
C ARG A 626 -8.70 33.24 -9.60
N PHE A 627 -9.03 32.42 -10.59
CA PHE A 627 -8.24 31.22 -10.92
C PHE A 627 -6.83 31.58 -11.37
N LYS A 628 -6.71 32.62 -12.21
CA LYS A 628 -5.41 33.15 -12.62
C LYS A 628 -4.56 33.57 -11.40
N LYS A 629 -5.14 34.36 -10.49
CA LYS A 629 -4.46 34.79 -9.26
C LYS A 629 -4.04 33.61 -8.37
N GLU A 630 -4.91 32.62 -8.20
CA GLU A 630 -4.59 31.43 -7.41
C GLU A 630 -3.45 30.60 -8.02
N LEU A 631 -3.47 30.37 -9.35
CA LEU A 631 -2.39 29.68 -10.05
C LEU A 631 -1.07 30.45 -9.97
N LEU A 632 -1.07 31.77 -10.14
CA LEU A 632 0.15 32.57 -9.99
C LEU A 632 0.72 32.48 -8.56
N LYS A 633 -0.14 32.45 -7.53
CA LYS A 633 0.29 32.25 -6.14
C LYS A 633 0.94 30.88 -5.90
N VAL A 634 0.45 29.83 -6.55
CA VAL A 634 1.08 28.49 -6.50
C VAL A 634 2.50 28.56 -7.04
N VAL A 635 2.69 29.26 -8.14
CA VAL A 635 3.97 29.44 -8.82
C VAL A 635 4.93 30.33 -8.02
N GLU A 636 4.43 31.35 -7.31
CA GLU A 636 5.21 32.14 -6.34
C GLU A 636 5.69 31.29 -5.16
N GLY A 637 4.89 30.33 -4.71
CA GLY A 637 5.23 29.39 -3.65
C GLY A 637 6.22 28.29 -4.07
N ASN A 638 6.65 28.26 -5.34
CA ASN A 638 7.62 27.27 -5.83
C ASN A 638 8.99 27.50 -5.17
N SER A 639 9.49 26.48 -4.45
CA SER A 639 10.74 26.54 -3.70
C SER A 639 11.95 25.94 -4.43
N ALA A 640 11.82 25.58 -5.72
CA ALA A 640 12.87 24.87 -6.45
C ALA A 640 14.19 25.66 -6.52
N ALA A 641 14.13 26.95 -6.88
CA ALA A 641 15.31 27.82 -6.96
C ALA A 641 16.02 27.95 -5.61
N ARG A 642 15.28 28.33 -4.56
CA ARG A 642 15.80 28.42 -3.18
C ARG A 642 16.40 27.10 -2.71
N SER A 643 15.76 25.97 -3.02
CA SER A 643 16.28 24.66 -2.61
C SER A 643 17.62 24.36 -3.28
N LEU A 644 17.79 24.73 -4.55
CA LEU A 644 19.05 24.58 -5.27
C LEU A 644 20.14 25.54 -4.74
N GLU A 645 19.78 26.79 -4.45
CA GLU A 645 20.67 27.77 -3.83
C GLU A 645 21.19 27.27 -2.48
N ASP A 646 20.31 26.77 -1.61
CA ASP A 646 20.68 26.18 -0.32
C ASP A 646 21.63 24.99 -0.50
N MET A 647 21.39 24.13 -1.49
CA MET A 647 22.25 22.98 -1.77
C MET A 647 23.65 23.38 -2.25
N LYS A 648 23.77 24.49 -2.99
CA LYS A 648 25.05 25.04 -3.48
C LYS A 648 25.80 25.88 -2.45
N ASN A 649 25.10 26.46 -1.48
CA ASN A 649 25.68 27.43 -0.56
C ASN A 649 26.60 26.75 0.48
N PRO A 650 27.90 27.10 0.57
CA PRO A 650 28.82 26.51 1.55
C PRO A 650 28.45 26.83 3.00
N GLU A 651 27.75 27.94 3.26
CA GLU A 651 27.34 28.37 4.60
C GLU A 651 26.12 27.61 5.14
N VAL A 652 25.39 26.89 4.28
CA VAL A 652 24.24 26.08 4.70
C VAL A 652 24.73 24.75 5.27
N SER A 653 24.14 24.35 6.40
CA SER A 653 24.51 23.11 7.09
C SER A 653 24.30 21.88 6.20
N VAL A 654 25.13 20.85 6.39
CA VAL A 654 24.99 19.58 5.66
C VAL A 654 23.61 18.94 5.92
N GLU A 655 23.10 19.08 7.15
CA GLU A 655 21.78 18.58 7.55
C GLU A 655 20.65 19.26 6.75
N ASP A 656 20.69 20.57 6.59
CA ASP A 656 19.70 21.31 5.79
C ASP A 656 19.80 20.95 4.30
N LYS A 657 21.02 20.77 3.77
CA LYS A 657 21.23 20.29 2.39
C LYS A 657 20.64 18.89 2.19
N ILE A 658 20.84 17.98 3.15
CA ILE A 658 20.23 16.65 3.15
C ILE A 658 18.70 16.74 3.21
N TYR A 659 18.14 17.63 4.03
CA TYR A 659 16.70 17.88 4.07
C TYR A 659 16.15 18.32 2.70
N ARG A 660 16.85 19.23 2.01
CA ARG A 660 16.51 19.63 0.63
C ARG A 660 16.57 18.46 -0.35
N ALA A 661 17.62 17.63 -0.28
CA ALA A 661 17.76 16.45 -1.13
C ALA A 661 16.62 15.43 -0.88
N LYS A 662 16.32 15.11 0.38
CA LYS A 662 15.23 14.20 0.77
C LYS A 662 13.87 14.65 0.22
N ALA A 663 13.61 15.96 0.19
CA ALA A 663 12.35 16.51 -0.31
C ALA A 663 12.08 16.21 -1.80
N LEU A 664 13.12 15.96 -2.59
CA LEU A 664 13.02 15.68 -4.03
C LEU A 664 12.25 14.39 -4.34
N ARG A 665 12.18 13.45 -3.38
CA ARG A 665 11.41 12.20 -3.52
C ARG A 665 9.92 12.43 -3.74
N ASN A 666 9.39 13.51 -3.17
CA ASN A 666 7.98 13.89 -3.28
C ASN A 666 7.75 15.06 -4.25
N ARG A 667 8.78 15.85 -4.54
CA ARG A 667 8.73 17.01 -5.44
C ARG A 667 9.96 17.01 -6.37
N PRO A 668 9.90 16.29 -7.49
CA PRO A 668 11.02 16.22 -8.42
C PRO A 668 11.16 17.56 -9.17
N PHE A 669 12.12 18.39 -8.76
CA PHE A 669 12.43 19.66 -9.43
C PHE A 669 13.22 19.41 -10.71
N HIS A 670 12.53 19.05 -11.79
CA HIS A 670 13.15 18.64 -13.06
C HIS A 670 14.00 19.72 -13.71
N GLN A 671 13.69 20.99 -13.46
CA GLN A 671 14.46 22.15 -13.95
C GLN A 671 15.86 22.26 -13.34
N ASN A 672 16.15 21.55 -12.25
CA ASN A 672 17.42 21.62 -11.53
C ASN A 672 18.28 20.35 -11.69
N ILE A 673 17.86 19.40 -12.53
CA ILE A 673 18.53 18.09 -12.64
C ILE A 673 20.00 18.23 -13.04
N ASP A 674 20.32 19.10 -14.00
CA ASP A 674 21.69 19.26 -14.51
C ASP A 674 22.64 19.73 -13.40
N GLU A 675 22.19 20.71 -12.61
CA GLU A 675 22.93 21.27 -11.49
C GLU A 675 23.03 20.29 -10.31
N MET A 676 21.99 19.49 -10.08
CA MET A 676 22.05 18.40 -9.08
C MET A 676 23.06 17.34 -9.50
N LEU A 677 23.15 16.97 -10.78
CA LEU A 677 24.14 16.03 -11.30
C LEU A 677 25.57 16.58 -11.19
N VAL A 678 25.76 17.89 -11.31
CA VAL A 678 27.04 18.55 -11.00
C VAL A 678 27.39 18.41 -9.52
N LEU A 679 26.43 18.67 -8.61
CA LEU A 679 26.64 18.55 -7.15
C LEU A 679 26.97 17.12 -6.71
N VAL A 680 26.36 16.11 -7.33
CA VAL A 680 26.69 14.70 -7.08
C VAL A 680 28.16 14.39 -7.43
N GLN A 681 28.72 15.09 -8.43
CA GLN A 681 30.09 14.92 -8.90
C GLN A 681 31.08 15.93 -8.29
N ASP A 682 30.65 16.76 -7.33
CA ASP A 682 31.53 17.74 -6.69
C ASP A 682 32.34 17.09 -5.56
N ALA A 683 33.67 17.08 -5.70
CA ALA A 683 34.60 16.57 -4.69
C ALA A 683 34.54 17.35 -3.37
N ASN A 684 34.15 18.63 -3.43
CA ASN A 684 34.10 19.52 -2.27
C ASN A 684 32.77 19.40 -1.50
N ALA A 685 31.76 18.77 -2.09
CA ALA A 685 30.49 18.53 -1.42
C ALA A 685 30.59 17.37 -0.43
N ALA A 686 29.98 17.55 0.74
CA ALA A 686 29.98 16.54 1.81
C ALA A 686 29.53 15.17 1.28
N PRO A 687 30.28 14.07 1.56
CA PRO A 687 29.95 12.74 1.05
C PRO A 687 28.53 12.28 1.39
N GLU A 688 28.05 12.56 2.60
CA GLU A 688 26.72 12.18 3.07
C GLU A 688 25.63 12.90 2.27
N PHE A 689 25.80 14.21 2.03
CA PHE A 689 24.88 14.99 1.20
C PHE A 689 24.79 14.41 -0.22
N ARG A 690 25.94 14.11 -0.84
CA ARG A 690 25.97 13.49 -2.17
C ARG A 690 25.26 12.14 -2.19
N GLN A 691 25.43 11.33 -1.15
CA GLN A 691 24.74 10.05 -1.03
C GLN A 691 23.21 10.21 -0.98
N TYR A 692 22.69 11.13 -0.18
CA TYR A 692 21.24 11.42 -0.14
C TYR A 692 20.71 12.00 -1.45
N LEU A 693 21.52 12.77 -2.16
CA LEU A 693 21.15 13.32 -3.46
C LEU A 693 21.06 12.21 -4.52
N VAL A 694 22.04 11.30 -4.57
CA VAL A 694 22.00 10.08 -5.41
C VAL A 694 20.77 9.24 -5.08
N GLU A 695 20.53 8.97 -3.79
CA GLU A 695 19.37 8.19 -3.34
C GLU A 695 18.06 8.81 -3.84
N SER A 696 17.94 10.14 -3.78
CA SER A 696 16.72 10.86 -4.16
C SER A 696 16.55 10.96 -5.67
N LEU A 697 17.64 11.16 -6.43
CA LEU A 697 17.63 11.11 -7.90
C LEU A 697 17.26 9.72 -8.44
N GLY A 698 17.55 8.65 -7.69
CA GLY A 698 17.08 7.31 -8.03
C GLY A 698 15.54 7.15 -8.10
N TRP A 699 14.77 8.13 -7.61
CA TRP A 699 13.30 8.14 -7.69
C TRP A 699 12.78 8.75 -9.00
N PHE A 700 13.66 9.33 -9.82
CA PHE A 700 13.30 10.05 -11.04
C PHE A 700 13.11 9.11 -12.25
N ARG A 701 12.72 7.84 -12.02
CA ARG A 701 12.56 6.82 -13.07
C ARG A 701 11.59 7.21 -14.19
N ARG A 702 10.62 8.09 -13.88
CA ARG A 702 9.62 8.59 -14.85
C ARG A 702 9.97 9.94 -15.45
N SER A 703 11.02 10.60 -14.94
CA SER A 703 11.45 11.90 -15.45
C SER A 703 11.80 11.79 -16.94
N TYR A 704 11.50 12.81 -17.71
CA TYR A 704 11.97 12.93 -19.10
C TYR A 704 13.51 12.91 -19.22
N LYS A 705 14.24 13.16 -18.11
CA LYS A 705 15.71 13.06 -18.00
C LYS A 705 16.20 11.80 -17.29
N SER A 706 15.37 10.77 -17.10
CA SER A 706 15.77 9.55 -16.39
C SER A 706 17.04 8.90 -16.97
N ASN A 707 17.17 8.88 -18.30
CA ASN A 707 18.33 8.36 -19.01
C ASN A 707 19.62 9.16 -18.75
N GLU A 708 19.53 10.48 -18.62
CA GLU A 708 20.67 11.36 -18.31
C GLU A 708 21.17 11.10 -16.89
N ILE A 709 20.24 11.01 -15.92
CA ILE A 709 20.55 10.68 -14.53
C ILE A 709 21.23 9.30 -14.46
N LEU A 710 20.66 8.31 -15.14
CA LEU A 710 21.21 6.95 -15.18
C LEU A 710 22.64 6.94 -15.74
N SER A 711 22.87 7.62 -16.87
CA SER A 711 24.18 7.67 -17.52
C SER A 711 25.26 8.24 -16.60
N VAL A 712 24.96 9.31 -15.85
CA VAL A 712 25.90 9.88 -14.88
C VAL A 712 26.20 8.90 -13.74
N MET A 713 25.18 8.26 -13.17
CA MET A 713 25.36 7.30 -12.07
C MET A 713 26.16 6.07 -12.50
N GLU A 714 25.92 5.55 -13.71
CA GLU A 714 26.68 4.44 -14.28
C GLU A 714 28.14 4.82 -14.53
N LYS A 715 28.39 6.03 -15.05
CA LYS A 715 29.74 6.55 -15.23
C LYS A 715 30.49 6.64 -13.90
N MET A 716 29.85 7.16 -12.85
CA MET A 716 30.45 7.23 -11.51
C MET A 716 30.82 5.85 -10.97
N LEU A 717 29.95 4.85 -11.17
CA LEU A 717 30.24 3.45 -10.80
C LEU A 717 31.43 2.88 -11.57
N ALA A 718 31.48 3.10 -12.89
CA ALA A 718 32.52 2.57 -13.76
C ALA A 718 33.90 3.19 -13.47
N GLU A 719 33.95 4.51 -13.29
CA GLU A 719 35.18 5.27 -13.06
C GLU A 719 35.61 5.29 -11.60
N LYS A 720 34.80 4.73 -10.69
CA LYS A 720 34.98 4.79 -9.23
C LYS A 720 35.14 6.24 -8.71
N GLN A 721 34.47 7.18 -9.37
CA GLN A 721 34.58 8.59 -9.09
C GLN A 721 33.87 8.92 -7.76
N PHE A 722 34.65 9.21 -6.72
CA PHE A 722 34.16 9.51 -5.35
C PHE A 722 33.33 8.40 -4.71
N VAL A 723 33.65 7.15 -5.01
CA VAL A 723 32.88 5.99 -4.56
C VAL A 723 33.47 5.42 -3.26
N THR A 724 32.84 5.73 -2.12
CA THR A 724 32.98 4.90 -0.91
C THR A 724 32.17 3.61 -1.06
N PRO A 725 32.40 2.55 -0.25
CA PRO A 725 31.56 1.36 -0.30
C PRO A 725 30.06 1.65 -0.15
N GLU A 726 29.69 2.60 0.71
CA GLU A 726 28.30 3.01 0.94
C GLU A 726 27.72 3.76 -0.27
N MET A 727 28.51 4.62 -0.91
CA MET A 727 28.13 5.29 -2.15
C MET A 727 28.00 4.29 -3.30
N GLU A 728 28.86 3.27 -3.39
CA GLU A 728 28.78 2.23 -4.42
C GLU A 728 27.44 1.48 -4.34
N GLN A 729 27.04 1.09 -3.13
CA GLN A 729 25.77 0.40 -2.91
C GLN A 729 24.57 1.30 -3.26
N GLU A 730 24.65 2.60 -2.92
CA GLU A 730 23.57 3.54 -3.23
C GLU A 730 23.47 3.86 -4.72
N LEU A 731 24.59 4.02 -5.41
CA LEU A 731 24.62 4.16 -6.87
C LEU A 731 24.04 2.92 -7.55
N LYS A 732 24.40 1.70 -7.10
CA LYS A 732 23.80 0.47 -7.63
C LYS A 732 22.28 0.44 -7.45
N ARG A 733 21.78 0.83 -6.28
CA ARG A 733 20.33 0.96 -6.01
C ARG A 733 19.67 1.99 -6.92
N ALA A 734 20.26 3.18 -7.03
CA ALA A 734 19.71 4.25 -7.86
C ALA A 734 19.65 3.83 -9.33
N CYS A 735 20.73 3.23 -9.86
CA CYS A 735 20.74 2.65 -11.20
C CYS A 735 19.67 1.56 -11.38
N ALA A 736 19.54 0.63 -10.42
CA ALA A 736 18.52 -0.42 -10.50
C ALA A 736 17.10 0.16 -10.57
N LYS A 737 16.80 1.20 -9.80
CA LYS A 737 15.49 1.88 -9.81
C LYS A 737 15.22 2.58 -11.14
N LEU A 738 16.22 3.26 -11.69
CA LEU A 738 16.13 3.97 -12.95
C LEU A 738 15.98 3.02 -14.15
N LYS A 739 16.57 1.82 -14.08
CA LYS A 739 16.47 0.76 -15.10
C LYS A 739 15.24 -0.12 -15.00
N SER A 740 14.51 -0.08 -13.88
CA SER A 740 13.39 -1.00 -13.64
C SER A 740 12.29 -0.78 -14.70
N GLU A 741 12.17 -1.70 -15.65
CA GLU A 741 11.12 -1.74 -16.70
C GLU A 741 9.85 -2.50 -16.27
N LYS A 742 9.58 -2.54 -14.97
CA LYS A 742 8.30 -2.89 -14.40
C LYS A 742 7.94 -1.86 -13.32
#